data_AF-A0A9E3PZK1-F1
#
_entry.id   AF-A0A9E3PZK1-F1
#
_cell.length_a   1.000
_cell.length_b   1.000
_cell.length_c   1.000
_cell.angle_alpha   90.00
_cell.angle_beta   90.00
_cell.angle_gamma   90.00
#
_symmetry.space_group_name_H-M   'P 1'
#
loop_
_entity.id
_entity.type
_entity.pdbx_description
1 polymer ?
#
loop_
_entity_poly.entity_id
_entity_poly.type
_entity_poly.pdbx_seq_one_letter_code
_entity_poly.pdbx_strand_id
1 'polypeptide(L)'
;MRWKATDIVKSLAGRLSAAIPGLGRILGILSCLVSVSAAADRAVEGRLDAFLGSPRFEIEQIFTRDRFPNVVVARDGSVLAFWNGVVVRRSEDGGQTWGDEIPVGKGFMGGGVIVDESSGDILAFVEAGHPPSPLTVHRSRDHGRTWQPQETVVRGNQAGNVPAMHMNERGITLRHGPHRGRLIRPSRWYADANYPQEHWPRHYTDAIYSDDGGKTWQASEPFPVMGTGEAAIVELSDGRLYYNSRRHWAPTRAEALHRWVAWSSDGGATWTDPAQSSILPDGNLDSTYGLMGGLVRLPVQGRDILVFSNIDSAEGRRNGMVWASFDGGRTWPVRRGVHPGSFAYSSIDAGRPGTSSEGWIYLFFEGGPRSGGTMARFNLAWLLGGEPTGNGAVPGWLAEAAVTRSSAASGTVTVTDRVRLMTYNLWIGGESGGQPLTQSALVIQAAQADIVGLQEGHGQRRPDGTHPDNAAEIAKLLGWNHAPQVGGRSVLSRFPIAGVTAGRQGAIVVLPSGRHLHVFNVHLAASPYQPYQLLRIPYGNAPFLETADALVEAAEAARGAGVTALLDELVPRVQAGDAVVLTGDFNEPSHQDWTPVAVAAGLAPMAVPYPTTRRIVAAGMTDAYRAVHPDPVTHPAWTWTPITREDDPEDRHDRIDMIFTGPGIAATSATVVGERPERADIVVRPYPSDHRAVVAVIELRGP
;
A
#
# COMPACT_ATOMS: atom_id res chain seq x y z
N MET A 1 42.70 -31.00 -6.67
CA MET A 1 41.62 -31.68 -7.41
C MET A 1 40.43 -31.88 -6.47
N ARG A 2 39.39 -31.05 -6.59
CA ARG A 2 38.14 -31.17 -5.82
C ARG A 2 37.08 -31.80 -6.74
N TRP A 3 36.57 -32.96 -6.39
CA TRP A 3 35.47 -33.61 -7.11
C TRP A 3 34.14 -33.00 -6.68
N LYS A 4 33.25 -32.69 -7.63
CA LYS A 4 31.89 -32.16 -7.35
C LYS A 4 30.99 -33.33 -6.94
N ALA A 5 30.13 -33.12 -5.94
CA ALA A 5 29.23 -34.12 -5.37
C ALA A 5 28.32 -34.82 -6.40
N THR A 6 28.11 -34.22 -7.58
CA THR A 6 27.38 -34.79 -8.72
C THR A 6 28.05 -36.03 -9.34
N ASP A 7 29.37 -36.18 -9.23
CA ASP A 7 30.09 -37.28 -9.89
C ASP A 7 30.05 -38.59 -9.07
N ILE A 8 29.85 -38.49 -7.76
CA ILE A 8 29.71 -39.63 -6.84
C ILE A 8 28.32 -40.29 -7.01
N VAL A 9 27.26 -39.49 -7.21
CA VAL A 9 25.89 -39.98 -7.38
C VAL A 9 25.71 -40.74 -8.71
N LYS A 10 26.35 -40.27 -9.80
CA LYS A 10 26.32 -40.97 -11.09
C LYS A 10 27.08 -42.31 -11.08
N SER A 11 28.17 -42.39 -10.31
CA SER A 11 28.95 -43.63 -10.14
C SER A 11 28.22 -44.72 -9.34
N LEU A 12 27.39 -44.34 -8.35
CA LEU A 12 26.60 -45.30 -7.58
C LEU A 12 25.36 -45.81 -8.34
N ALA A 13 24.67 -44.93 -9.08
CA ALA A 13 23.48 -45.32 -9.85
C ALA A 13 23.80 -46.32 -10.98
N GLY A 14 24.97 -46.16 -11.63
CA GLY A 14 25.43 -47.08 -12.68
C GLY A 14 25.82 -48.48 -12.18
N ARG A 15 26.21 -48.61 -10.91
CA ARG A 15 26.65 -49.90 -10.32
C ARG A 15 25.51 -50.73 -9.71
N LEU A 16 24.38 -50.10 -9.37
CA LEU A 16 23.20 -50.78 -8.80
C LEU A 16 22.25 -51.36 -9.87
N SER A 17 22.33 -50.91 -11.12
CA SER A 17 21.49 -51.41 -12.24
C SER A 17 21.89 -52.80 -12.76
N ALA A 18 23.03 -53.36 -12.36
CA ALA A 18 23.57 -54.60 -12.92
C ALA A 18 23.35 -55.85 -12.06
N ALA A 19 22.72 -55.75 -10.88
CA ALA A 19 22.67 -56.84 -9.91
C ALA A 19 21.29 -57.49 -9.68
N ILE A 20 20.17 -56.87 -10.08
CA ILE A 20 18.82 -57.41 -9.79
C ILE A 20 17.84 -57.10 -10.95
N PRO A 21 17.48 -58.09 -11.79
CA PRO A 21 16.46 -57.91 -12.83
C PRO A 21 15.06 -57.84 -12.17
N GLY A 22 14.40 -56.69 -12.23
CA GLY A 22 13.04 -56.49 -11.69
C GLY A 22 12.78 -55.17 -10.96
N LEU A 23 13.81 -54.35 -10.71
CA LEU A 23 13.67 -53.07 -10.00
C LEU A 23 13.05 -51.92 -10.83
N GLY A 24 12.59 -52.19 -12.07
CA GLY A 24 11.98 -51.18 -12.95
C GLY A 24 10.60 -50.69 -12.52
N ARG A 25 9.92 -51.37 -11.58
CA ARG A 25 8.59 -50.97 -11.07
C ARG A 25 8.61 -50.30 -9.68
N ILE A 26 9.77 -50.19 -9.04
CA ILE A 26 9.91 -49.51 -7.73
C ILE A 26 10.50 -48.09 -7.88
N LEU A 27 11.15 -47.78 -9.02
CA LEU A 27 11.62 -46.42 -9.32
C LEU A 27 10.53 -45.44 -9.81
N GLY A 28 9.32 -45.91 -10.11
CA GLY A 28 8.17 -45.06 -10.46
C GLY A 28 7.37 -44.54 -9.27
N ILE A 29 7.66 -45.02 -8.04
CA ILE A 29 7.00 -44.60 -6.80
C ILE A 29 7.96 -43.79 -5.90
N LEU A 30 9.25 -43.72 -6.23
CA LEU A 30 10.26 -42.91 -5.54
C LEU A 30 10.54 -41.53 -6.19
N SER A 31 9.79 -41.14 -7.24
CA SER A 31 9.90 -39.80 -7.86
C SER A 31 8.94 -38.77 -7.25
N CYS A 32 8.17 -39.12 -6.22
CA CYS A 32 7.33 -38.20 -5.43
C CYS A 32 7.85 -37.96 -4.00
N LEU A 33 9.04 -38.48 -3.67
CA LEU A 33 9.65 -38.36 -2.34
C LEU A 33 11.15 -38.12 -2.49
N VAL A 34 11.56 -36.93 -2.93
CA VAL A 34 12.68 -36.11 -2.41
C VAL A 34 12.63 -34.77 -3.15
N SER A 35 11.73 -33.90 -2.70
CA SER A 35 11.95 -32.45 -2.70
C SER A 35 11.50 -31.90 -1.35
N VAL A 36 11.83 -32.61 -0.27
CA VAL A 36 12.15 -31.91 0.98
C VAL A 36 13.47 -31.22 0.68
N SER A 37 13.40 -30.03 0.10
CA SER A 37 14.50 -29.10 0.31
C SER A 37 14.61 -29.00 1.82
N ALA A 38 15.75 -29.45 2.35
CA ALA A 38 16.15 -29.00 3.66
C ALA A 38 16.10 -27.48 3.56
N ALA A 39 15.06 -26.87 4.14
CA ALA A 39 14.99 -25.44 4.33
C ALA A 39 16.21 -25.11 5.17
N ALA A 40 17.29 -24.72 4.51
CA ALA A 40 18.47 -24.19 5.16
C ALA A 40 17.95 -23.13 6.14
N ASP A 41 18.31 -23.29 7.41
CA ASP A 41 17.80 -22.49 8.52
C ASP A 41 17.95 -21.00 8.18
N ARG A 42 16.89 -20.39 7.66
CA ARG A 42 16.91 -18.98 7.29
C ARG A 42 17.01 -18.19 8.59
N ALA A 43 17.90 -17.19 8.60
CA ALA A 43 18.07 -16.34 9.77
C ALA A 43 16.72 -15.73 10.16
N VAL A 44 16.36 -15.90 11.43
CA VAL A 44 15.09 -15.42 11.99
C VAL A 44 15.08 -13.90 12.18
N GLU A 45 16.27 -13.32 12.36
CA GLU A 45 16.51 -11.88 12.37
C GLU A 45 17.50 -11.52 11.25
N GLY A 46 17.27 -10.37 10.63
CA GLY A 46 18.04 -9.86 9.51
C GLY A 46 18.71 -8.53 9.83
N ARG A 47 19.23 -7.90 8.79
CA ARG A 47 19.89 -6.60 8.90
C ARG A 47 18.86 -5.46 8.92
N LEU A 48 19.20 -4.39 9.63
CA LEU A 48 18.37 -3.18 9.74
C LEU A 48 18.13 -2.50 8.37
N ASP A 49 19.11 -2.57 7.48
CA ASP A 49 19.08 -1.88 6.17
C ASP A 49 17.94 -2.37 5.27
N ALA A 50 17.49 -3.61 5.42
CA ALA A 50 16.30 -4.14 4.75
C ALA A 50 15.05 -3.27 4.98
N PHE A 51 14.90 -2.71 6.18
CA PHE A 51 13.76 -1.84 6.53
C PHE A 51 14.01 -0.36 6.26
N LEU A 52 15.27 0.04 6.02
CA LEU A 52 15.66 1.43 5.85
C LEU A 52 15.84 1.85 4.38
N GLY A 53 15.46 1.03 3.39
CA GLY A 53 15.56 1.38 1.96
C GLY A 53 14.76 2.65 1.60
N SER A 54 14.50 2.90 0.32
CA SER A 54 13.62 4.02 -0.07
C SER A 54 12.29 3.94 0.70
N PRO A 55 11.74 5.05 1.21
CA PRO A 55 10.45 5.04 1.89
C PRO A 55 9.36 4.42 1.01
N ARG A 56 8.67 3.40 1.51
CA ARG A 56 7.59 2.69 0.80
C ARG A 56 6.33 2.66 1.66
N PHE A 57 5.19 2.88 1.03
CA PHE A 57 3.87 2.75 1.63
C PHE A 57 2.84 2.38 0.57
N GLU A 58 2.05 1.37 0.85
CA GLU A 58 0.97 0.90 0.00
C GLU A 58 -0.21 0.48 0.86
N ILE A 59 -1.42 0.62 0.32
CA ILE A 59 -2.66 0.35 1.03
C ILE A 59 -3.70 -0.23 0.06
N GLU A 60 -4.33 -1.33 0.47
CA GLU A 60 -5.31 -2.06 -0.32
C GLU A 60 -6.39 -2.64 0.59
N GLN A 61 -7.65 -2.50 0.19
CA GLN A 61 -8.74 -3.19 0.88
C GLN A 61 -8.85 -4.63 0.37
N ILE A 62 -8.76 -5.59 1.28
CA ILE A 62 -8.72 -7.04 0.97
C ILE A 62 -9.94 -7.82 1.47
N PHE A 63 -10.79 -7.21 2.32
CA PHE A 63 -12.10 -7.72 2.68
C PHE A 63 -13.15 -6.60 2.71
N THR A 64 -14.40 -6.93 2.36
CA THR A 64 -15.49 -5.95 2.16
C THR A 64 -16.56 -5.92 3.24
N ARG A 65 -16.66 -6.97 4.05
CA ARG A 65 -17.64 -7.16 5.14
C ARG A 65 -16.94 -7.73 6.36
N ASP A 66 -17.66 -8.00 7.45
CA ASP A 66 -17.14 -8.57 8.69
C ASP A 66 -16.03 -7.72 9.35
N ARG A 67 -15.36 -8.29 10.35
CA ARG A 67 -14.50 -7.59 11.31
C ARG A 67 -13.37 -8.49 11.84
N PHE A 68 -12.55 -7.94 12.72
CA PHE A 68 -11.52 -8.61 13.52
C PHE A 68 -10.29 -9.12 12.72
N PRO A 69 -9.35 -8.21 12.40
CA PRO A 69 -8.12 -8.51 11.67
C PRO A 69 -7.06 -9.19 12.53
N ASN A 70 -6.45 -10.23 11.98
CA ASN A 70 -5.16 -10.72 12.46
C ASN A 70 -4.22 -10.96 11.27
N VAL A 71 -2.96 -10.58 11.36
CA VAL A 71 -1.96 -10.83 10.31
C VAL A 71 -0.75 -11.57 10.86
N VAL A 72 -0.29 -12.57 10.12
CA VAL A 72 0.98 -13.25 10.37
C VAL A 72 1.76 -13.48 9.08
N VAL A 73 3.08 -13.53 9.17
CA VAL A 73 3.99 -13.91 8.09
C VAL A 73 4.52 -15.32 8.36
N ALA A 74 4.19 -16.27 7.48
CA ALA A 74 4.67 -17.66 7.56
C ALA A 74 6.17 -17.77 7.31
N ARG A 75 6.80 -18.90 7.69
CA ARG A 75 8.25 -19.10 7.54
C ARG A 75 8.76 -19.02 6.09
N ASP A 76 7.93 -19.32 5.10
CA ASP A 76 8.28 -19.15 3.69
C ASP A 76 8.20 -17.69 3.20
N GLY A 77 7.67 -16.79 4.04
CA GLY A 77 7.49 -15.37 3.76
C GLY A 77 6.10 -14.99 3.29
N SER A 78 5.21 -15.96 3.06
CA SER A 78 3.81 -15.67 2.73
C SER A 78 3.15 -14.83 3.82
N VAL A 79 2.34 -13.86 3.43
CA VAL A 79 1.55 -13.02 4.33
C VAL A 79 0.14 -13.58 4.41
N LEU A 80 -0.39 -13.75 5.63
CA LEU A 80 -1.70 -14.32 5.89
C LEU A 80 -2.56 -13.31 6.64
N ALA A 81 -3.68 -12.91 6.04
CA ALA A 81 -4.65 -11.98 6.63
C ALA A 81 -5.93 -12.74 7.03
N PHE A 82 -6.14 -12.89 8.34
CA PHE A 82 -7.27 -13.59 8.95
C PHE A 82 -8.38 -12.63 9.29
N TRP A 83 -9.61 -13.03 8.98
CA TRP A 83 -10.77 -12.15 9.09
C TRP A 83 -11.99 -12.94 9.56
N ASN A 84 -12.84 -12.35 10.40
CA ASN A 84 -13.88 -13.09 11.14
C ASN A 84 -15.15 -13.40 10.33
N GLY A 85 -14.97 -13.77 9.05
CA GLY A 85 -15.73 -14.87 8.43
C GLY A 85 -15.09 -16.23 8.71
N VAL A 86 -14.10 -16.29 9.62
CA VAL A 86 -13.21 -17.42 9.91
C VAL A 86 -12.50 -17.94 8.64
N VAL A 87 -11.99 -16.96 7.89
CA VAL A 87 -11.27 -17.16 6.64
C VAL A 87 -9.90 -16.50 6.71
N VAL A 88 -9.01 -16.95 5.83
CA VAL A 88 -7.70 -16.33 5.60
C VAL A 88 -7.51 -16.08 4.11
N ARG A 89 -6.99 -14.92 3.75
CA ARG A 89 -6.38 -14.69 2.43
C ARG A 89 -4.86 -14.77 2.56
N ARG A 90 -4.20 -15.27 1.52
CA ARG A 90 -2.74 -15.44 1.49
C ARG A 90 -2.15 -14.64 0.34
N SER A 91 -0.99 -14.04 0.59
CA SER A 91 -0.14 -13.41 -0.41
C SER A 91 1.24 -14.06 -0.41
N GLU A 92 1.73 -14.45 -1.59
CA GLU A 92 3.03 -15.12 -1.76
C GLU A 92 4.11 -14.16 -2.32
N ASP A 93 3.70 -12.96 -2.75
CA ASP A 93 4.51 -11.93 -3.39
C ASP A 93 4.78 -10.71 -2.48
N GLY A 94 4.76 -10.95 -1.16
CA GLY A 94 5.05 -9.95 -0.14
C GLY A 94 3.90 -8.97 0.09
N GLY A 95 2.66 -9.33 -0.23
CA GLY A 95 1.46 -8.49 -0.04
C GLY A 95 1.12 -7.62 -1.24
N GLN A 96 1.60 -7.95 -2.46
CA GLN A 96 1.22 -7.23 -3.69
C GLN A 96 -0.12 -7.73 -4.23
N THR A 97 -0.35 -9.03 -4.18
CA THR A 97 -1.60 -9.66 -4.60
C THR A 97 -2.10 -10.64 -3.55
N TRP A 98 -3.42 -10.83 -3.50
CA TRP A 98 -4.09 -11.68 -2.52
C TRP A 98 -4.92 -12.75 -3.22
N GLY A 99 -4.75 -14.00 -2.79
CA GLY A 99 -5.57 -15.11 -3.26
C GLY A 99 -7.00 -15.08 -2.72
N ASP A 100 -7.76 -16.11 -3.10
CA ASP A 100 -9.13 -16.33 -2.63
C ASP A 100 -9.20 -16.60 -1.12
N GLU A 101 -10.41 -16.49 -0.56
CA GLU A 101 -10.68 -16.79 0.84
C GLU A 101 -10.57 -18.29 1.10
N ILE A 102 -9.73 -18.66 2.07
CA ILE A 102 -9.54 -20.04 2.53
C ILE A 102 -10.25 -20.20 3.87
N PRO A 103 -11.21 -21.13 4.00
CA PRO A 103 -11.87 -21.38 5.28
C PRO A 103 -10.89 -21.98 6.28
N VAL A 104 -10.86 -21.43 7.49
CA VAL A 104 -10.07 -21.95 8.62
C VAL A 104 -10.91 -22.89 9.48
N GLY A 105 -12.16 -22.51 9.75
CA GLY A 105 -13.09 -23.21 10.64
C GLY A 105 -14.47 -22.56 10.64
N LYS A 106 -15.31 -22.90 11.63
CA LYS A 106 -16.63 -22.29 11.83
C LYS A 106 -16.73 -21.73 13.25
N GLY A 107 -17.15 -20.47 13.37
CA GLY A 107 -17.33 -19.82 14.67
C GLY A 107 -16.92 -18.36 14.61
N PHE A 108 -16.18 -17.94 15.63
CA PHE A 108 -15.70 -16.59 15.87
C PHE A 108 -14.18 -16.64 16.03
N MET A 109 -13.47 -15.88 15.21
CA MET A 109 -12.01 -15.78 15.27
C MET A 109 -11.58 -15.07 16.56
N GLY A 110 -10.82 -15.77 17.40
CA GLY A 110 -10.28 -15.23 18.64
C GLY A 110 -9.03 -14.35 18.46
N GLY A 111 -8.54 -14.20 17.24
CA GLY A 111 -7.23 -13.59 17.00
C GLY A 111 -6.11 -14.42 17.64
N GLY A 112 -4.98 -13.79 17.95
CA GLY A 112 -3.85 -14.51 18.55
C GLY A 112 -3.32 -15.65 17.69
N VAL A 113 -3.38 -15.53 16.35
CA VAL A 113 -2.77 -16.52 15.44
C VAL A 113 -1.28 -16.58 15.72
N ILE A 114 -0.70 -17.77 15.68
CA ILE A 114 0.72 -17.98 16.00
C ILE A 114 1.38 -18.78 14.90
N VAL A 115 2.53 -18.30 14.44
CA VAL A 115 3.47 -19.10 13.66
C VAL A 115 4.43 -19.74 14.64
N ASP A 116 4.41 -21.07 14.72
CA ASP A 116 5.40 -21.85 15.46
C ASP A 116 6.72 -21.83 14.67
N GLU A 117 7.68 -21.04 15.15
CA GLU A 117 8.97 -20.87 14.47
C GLU A 117 9.80 -22.17 14.46
N SER A 118 9.49 -23.12 15.36
CA SER A 118 10.20 -24.40 15.44
C SER A 118 9.76 -25.36 14.35
N SER A 119 8.45 -25.46 14.11
CA SER A 119 7.88 -26.41 13.13
C SER A 119 7.55 -25.77 11.78
N GLY A 120 7.23 -24.47 11.75
CA GLY A 120 6.63 -23.78 10.61
C GLY A 120 5.09 -23.89 10.55
N ASP A 121 4.49 -24.62 11.48
CA ASP A 121 3.04 -24.74 11.59
C ASP A 121 2.41 -23.41 12.04
N ILE A 122 1.14 -23.20 11.71
CA ILE A 122 0.37 -22.02 12.08
C ILE A 122 -0.85 -22.46 12.87
N LEU A 123 -1.10 -21.84 14.02
CA LEU A 123 -2.24 -22.13 14.88
C LEU A 123 -3.22 -20.95 14.91
N ALA A 124 -4.50 -21.23 14.67
CA ALA A 124 -5.60 -20.27 14.71
C ALA A 124 -6.63 -20.69 15.76
N PHE A 125 -7.12 -19.75 16.56
CA PHE A 125 -8.03 -20.00 17.68
C PHE A 125 -9.43 -19.54 17.30
N VAL A 126 -10.39 -20.49 17.24
CA VAL A 126 -11.76 -20.24 16.82
C VAL A 126 -12.71 -20.67 17.92
N GLU A 127 -13.53 -19.75 18.40
CA GLU A 127 -14.56 -20.02 19.42
C GLU A 127 -15.93 -20.23 18.75
N ALA A 128 -16.81 -21.05 19.33
CA ALA A 128 -18.11 -21.36 18.72
C ALA A 128 -19.04 -20.13 18.57
N GLY A 129 -18.82 -19.10 19.40
CA GLY A 129 -19.51 -17.81 19.37
C GLY A 129 -18.66 -16.74 20.04
N HIS A 130 -19.27 -15.61 20.41
CA HIS A 130 -18.57 -14.57 21.14
C HIS A 130 -18.10 -15.12 22.51
N PRO A 131 -16.83 -14.93 22.90
CA PRO A 131 -16.30 -15.42 24.17
C PRO A 131 -17.04 -14.88 25.39
N PRO A 132 -17.06 -15.66 26.49
CA PRO A 132 -16.49 -17.02 26.60
C PRO A 132 -17.33 -18.07 25.87
N SER A 133 -16.69 -18.96 25.11
CA SER A 133 -17.38 -19.98 24.29
C SER A 133 -16.45 -21.18 24.03
N PRO A 134 -16.95 -22.38 23.70
CA PRO A 134 -16.08 -23.52 23.39
C PRO A 134 -15.05 -23.20 22.30
N LEU A 135 -13.79 -23.51 22.59
CA LEU A 135 -12.63 -23.26 21.72
C LEU A 135 -12.33 -24.47 20.84
N THR A 136 -12.06 -24.22 19.56
CA THR A 136 -11.37 -25.13 18.64
C THR A 136 -10.10 -24.47 18.13
N VAL A 137 -8.96 -25.14 18.26
CA VAL A 137 -7.69 -24.69 17.66
C VAL A 137 -7.55 -25.38 16.31
N HIS A 138 -7.30 -24.59 15.26
CA HIS A 138 -7.02 -25.09 13.93
C HIS A 138 -5.53 -24.94 13.64
N ARG A 139 -4.93 -25.96 13.01
CA ARG A 139 -3.54 -25.99 12.60
C ARG A 139 -3.43 -26.06 11.09
N SER A 140 -2.54 -25.26 10.54
CA SER A 140 -2.00 -25.43 9.19
C SER A 140 -0.56 -25.93 9.27
N ARG A 141 -0.22 -26.90 8.42
CA ARG A 141 1.13 -27.48 8.26
C ARG A 141 1.78 -27.13 6.92
N ASP A 142 1.15 -26.24 6.16
CA ASP A 142 1.48 -25.92 4.77
C ASP A 142 1.43 -24.41 4.50
N HIS A 143 1.79 -23.64 5.52
CA HIS A 143 1.84 -22.17 5.52
C HIS A 143 0.48 -21.52 5.18
N GLY A 144 -0.59 -22.05 5.77
CA GLY A 144 -1.96 -21.53 5.69
C GLY A 144 -2.72 -21.88 4.42
N ARG A 145 -2.31 -22.93 3.70
CA ARG A 145 -3.05 -23.43 2.53
C ARG A 145 -4.23 -24.30 2.95
N THR A 146 -4.04 -25.16 3.96
CA THR A 146 -5.08 -26.01 4.52
C THR A 146 -5.08 -25.96 6.04
N TRP A 147 -6.26 -26.17 6.63
CA TRP A 147 -6.49 -26.07 8.07
C TRP A 147 -7.23 -27.30 8.58
N GLN A 148 -6.76 -27.85 9.70
CA GLN A 148 -7.39 -28.99 10.37
C GLN A 148 -7.57 -28.68 11.86
N PRO A 149 -8.69 -29.11 12.47
CA PRO A 149 -8.85 -28.97 13.92
C PRO A 149 -7.79 -29.80 14.65
N GLN A 150 -7.37 -29.30 15.81
CA GLN A 150 -6.43 -29.94 16.69
C GLN A 150 -7.01 -30.04 18.09
N GLU A 151 -7.00 -31.25 18.65
CA GLU A 151 -7.28 -31.46 20.07
C GLU A 151 -6.29 -30.68 20.94
N THR A 152 -6.83 -29.84 21.81
CA THR A 152 -6.06 -28.89 22.60
C THR A 152 -6.66 -28.79 24.00
N VAL A 153 -5.79 -28.77 25.01
CA VAL A 153 -6.19 -28.58 26.41
C VAL A 153 -5.68 -27.22 26.90
N VAL A 154 -6.56 -26.38 27.42
CA VAL A 154 -6.20 -25.11 28.07
C VAL A 154 -6.40 -25.25 29.58
N ARG A 155 -5.33 -25.07 30.34
CA ARG A 155 -5.31 -25.12 31.81
C ARG A 155 -5.39 -23.72 32.38
N GLY A 156 -6.09 -23.60 33.51
CA GLY A 156 -6.20 -22.33 34.23
C GLY A 156 -4.93 -21.99 35.00
N ASN A 157 -4.83 -20.74 35.44
CA ASN A 157 -3.72 -20.25 36.25
C ASN A 157 -3.72 -20.87 37.67
N GLN A 158 -2.90 -20.37 38.60
CA GLN A 158 -2.84 -20.92 39.96
C GLN A 158 -4.19 -20.90 40.70
N ALA A 159 -5.07 -19.94 40.38
CA ALA A 159 -6.42 -19.86 40.92
C ALA A 159 -7.43 -20.77 40.19
N GLY A 160 -7.00 -21.50 39.16
CA GLY A 160 -7.86 -22.34 38.33
C GLY A 160 -8.66 -21.57 37.26
N ASN A 161 -8.37 -20.28 37.07
CA ASN A 161 -9.10 -19.45 36.11
C ASN A 161 -8.63 -19.76 34.68
N VAL A 162 -9.57 -20.18 33.82
CA VAL A 162 -9.32 -20.47 32.40
C VAL A 162 -9.77 -19.28 31.56
N PRO A 163 -8.87 -18.64 30.79
CA PRO A 163 -9.23 -17.49 29.95
C PRO A 163 -9.93 -17.93 28.66
N ALA A 164 -10.60 -16.96 28.03
CA ALA A 164 -11.19 -17.09 26.71
C ALA A 164 -10.30 -16.43 25.65
N MET A 165 -10.52 -16.79 24.39
CA MET A 165 -9.62 -16.43 23.30
C MET A 165 -9.99 -15.12 22.61
N HIS A 166 -10.74 -14.20 23.23
CA HIS A 166 -11.25 -12.97 22.61
C HIS A 166 -10.20 -12.12 21.89
N MET A 167 -10.58 -11.54 20.75
CA MET A 167 -9.72 -10.93 19.73
C MET A 167 -8.44 -10.24 20.22
N ASN A 168 -7.34 -10.97 20.30
CA ASN A 168 -6.03 -10.42 20.64
C ASN A 168 -5.17 -10.22 19.38
N GLU A 169 -4.12 -9.41 19.49
CA GLU A 169 -3.02 -9.41 18.52
C GLU A 169 -2.41 -10.82 18.43
N ARG A 170 -1.74 -11.10 17.31
CA ARG A 170 -1.03 -12.35 17.05
C ARG A 170 -0.11 -12.75 18.21
N GLY A 171 0.05 -14.05 18.42
CA GLY A 171 1.04 -14.55 19.37
C GLY A 171 2.42 -14.66 18.74
N ILE A 172 3.38 -15.08 19.55
CA ILE A 172 4.79 -15.19 19.18
C ILE A 172 5.34 -16.56 19.60
N THR A 173 6.44 -16.96 18.96
CA THR A 173 7.32 -18.02 19.46
C THR A 173 8.53 -17.36 20.12
N LEU A 174 8.83 -17.72 21.37
CA LEU A 174 9.99 -17.20 22.09
C LEU A 174 11.29 -17.70 21.44
N ARG A 175 12.27 -16.80 21.33
CA ARG A 175 13.55 -17.00 20.63
C ARG A 175 14.72 -17.00 21.60
N HIS A 176 14.54 -16.46 22.80
CA HIS A 176 15.60 -16.25 23.77
C HIS A 176 15.33 -16.95 25.11
N GLY A 177 16.38 -17.06 25.92
CA GLY A 177 16.29 -17.57 27.28
C GLY A 177 15.92 -19.06 27.41
N PRO A 178 15.59 -19.52 28.63
CA PRO A 178 15.32 -20.93 28.93
C PRO A 178 14.01 -21.46 28.32
N HIS A 179 13.13 -20.57 27.86
CA HIS A 179 11.83 -20.91 27.28
C HIS A 179 11.81 -20.76 25.75
N ARG A 180 12.98 -20.70 25.08
CA ARG A 180 13.06 -20.66 23.62
C ARG A 180 12.25 -21.81 22.99
N GLY A 181 11.39 -21.47 22.03
CA GLY A 181 10.48 -22.40 21.36
C GLY A 181 9.06 -22.41 21.94
N ARG A 182 8.85 -21.81 23.12
CA ARG A 182 7.53 -21.61 23.71
C ARG A 182 6.65 -20.76 22.80
N LEU A 183 5.43 -21.22 22.56
CA LEU A 183 4.37 -20.42 21.94
C LEU A 183 3.67 -19.62 23.02
N ILE A 184 3.40 -18.34 22.80
CA ILE A 184 2.67 -17.51 23.75
C ILE A 184 1.78 -16.51 23.03
N ARG A 185 0.55 -16.31 23.53
CA ARG A 185 -0.36 -15.25 23.07
C ARG A 185 -1.06 -14.57 24.25
N PRO A 186 -1.47 -13.30 24.11
CA PRO A 186 -2.33 -12.64 25.08
C PRO A 186 -3.73 -13.28 25.06
N SER A 187 -4.41 -13.34 26.20
CA SER A 187 -5.77 -13.86 26.38
C SER A 187 -6.54 -13.01 27.39
N ARG A 188 -7.81 -13.34 27.62
CA ARG A 188 -8.65 -12.57 28.54
C ARG A 188 -9.51 -13.47 29.40
N TRP A 189 -9.46 -13.25 30.70
CA TRP A 189 -10.40 -13.83 31.64
C TRP A 189 -11.59 -12.90 31.86
N TYR A 190 -12.80 -13.46 31.74
CA TYR A 190 -14.07 -12.74 31.75
C TYR A 190 -14.77 -12.73 33.11
N ALA A 191 -14.12 -13.25 34.16
CA ALA A 191 -14.78 -13.56 35.42
C ALA A 191 -16.04 -14.41 35.17
N ASP A 192 -17.23 -13.81 35.33
CA ASP A 192 -18.51 -14.49 35.13
C ASP A 192 -19.01 -14.41 33.68
N ALA A 193 -19.07 -13.21 33.09
CA ALA A 193 -19.60 -12.98 31.74
C ALA A 193 -19.20 -11.60 31.17
N ASN A 194 -19.27 -11.44 29.86
CA ASN A 194 -18.98 -10.15 29.21
C ASN A 194 -20.05 -9.08 29.44
N TYR A 195 -21.31 -9.47 29.66
CA TYR A 195 -22.41 -8.54 29.94
C TYR A 195 -23.25 -9.07 31.11
N PRO A 196 -23.86 -8.19 31.92
CA PRO A 196 -23.84 -6.72 31.86
C PRO A 196 -22.45 -6.10 32.17
N GLN A 197 -22.26 -4.82 31.83
CA GLN A 197 -20.96 -4.11 31.97
C GLN A 197 -20.42 -4.07 33.41
N GLU A 198 -21.28 -4.29 34.41
CA GLU A 198 -20.92 -4.41 35.82
C GLU A 198 -19.92 -5.52 36.12
N HIS A 199 -19.73 -6.47 35.19
CA HIS A 199 -18.71 -7.51 35.32
C HIS A 199 -17.31 -7.04 34.90
N TRP A 200 -17.20 -6.02 34.05
CA TRP A 200 -15.94 -5.55 33.48
C TRP A 200 -14.85 -5.18 34.51
N PRO A 201 -15.16 -4.61 35.68
CA PRO A 201 -14.16 -4.35 36.72
C PRO A 201 -13.42 -5.59 37.21
N ARG A 202 -13.98 -6.79 37.03
CA ARG A 202 -13.37 -8.07 37.44
C ARG A 202 -12.63 -8.78 36.30
N HIS A 203 -12.73 -8.29 35.08
CA HIS A 203 -12.00 -8.88 33.96
C HIS A 203 -10.50 -8.60 34.11
N TYR A 204 -9.67 -9.44 33.52
CA TYR A 204 -8.27 -9.09 33.29
C TYR A 204 -7.77 -9.78 32.03
N THR A 205 -6.73 -9.20 31.43
CA THR A 205 -5.92 -9.88 30.44
C THR A 205 -4.87 -10.74 31.14
N ASP A 206 -4.46 -11.81 30.49
CA ASP A 206 -3.40 -12.72 30.87
C ASP A 206 -2.75 -13.24 29.57
N ALA A 207 -1.86 -14.23 29.65
CA ALA A 207 -1.42 -14.95 28.47
C ALA A 207 -1.73 -16.44 28.60
N ILE A 208 -1.76 -17.14 27.48
CA ILE A 208 -1.58 -18.60 27.46
C ILE A 208 -0.28 -18.93 26.75
N TYR A 209 0.43 -19.93 27.27
CA TYR A 209 1.66 -20.43 26.67
C TYR A 209 1.69 -21.95 26.54
N SER A 210 2.46 -22.44 25.57
CA SER A 210 2.63 -23.86 25.28
C SER A 210 4.08 -24.19 24.95
N ASP A 211 4.58 -25.26 25.57
CA ASP A 211 5.93 -25.79 25.35
C ASP A 211 5.94 -27.11 24.55
N ASP A 212 4.78 -27.60 24.10
CA ASP A 212 4.62 -28.88 23.40
C ASP A 212 4.06 -28.72 21.96
N GLY A 213 4.33 -27.55 21.39
CA GLY A 213 3.90 -27.17 20.05
C GLY A 213 2.42 -26.83 19.97
N GLY A 214 1.75 -26.51 21.09
CA GLY A 214 0.37 -26.05 21.12
C GLY A 214 -0.67 -27.11 21.46
N LYS A 215 -0.28 -28.29 21.97
CA LYS A 215 -1.23 -29.35 22.37
C LYS A 215 -1.79 -29.08 23.77
N THR A 216 -0.95 -28.61 24.68
CA THR A 216 -1.36 -28.15 26.00
C THR A 216 -0.96 -26.70 26.19
N TRP A 217 -1.87 -25.92 26.77
CA TRP A 217 -1.69 -24.51 27.06
C TRP A 217 -1.89 -24.26 28.56
N GLN A 218 -1.06 -23.42 29.12
CA GLN A 218 -1.12 -22.98 30.51
C GLN A 218 -1.41 -21.49 30.54
N ALA A 219 -2.43 -21.07 31.27
CA ALA A 219 -2.67 -19.66 31.54
C ALA A 219 -1.58 -19.11 32.49
N SER A 220 -1.11 -17.90 32.20
CA SER A 220 -0.21 -17.13 33.06
C SER A 220 -0.95 -16.61 34.29
N GLU A 221 -0.20 -16.07 35.24
CA GLU A 221 -0.81 -15.22 36.25
C GLU A 221 -1.45 -13.97 35.61
N PRO A 222 -2.46 -13.37 36.27
CA PRO A 222 -3.16 -12.20 35.74
C PRO A 222 -2.22 -11.03 35.43
N PHE A 223 -2.56 -10.25 34.41
CA PHE A 223 -2.00 -8.91 34.27
C PHE A 223 -2.31 -8.11 35.55
N PRO A 224 -1.38 -7.29 36.09
CA PRO A 224 -1.51 -6.76 37.46
C PRO A 224 -2.59 -5.68 37.64
N VAL A 225 -3.38 -5.42 36.59
CA VAL A 225 -4.42 -4.40 36.56
C VAL A 225 -5.71 -5.01 36.02
N MET A 226 -6.73 -5.09 36.88
CA MET A 226 -8.11 -5.52 36.56
C MET A 226 -8.76 -4.58 35.56
N GLY A 227 -9.80 -4.93 34.81
CA GLY A 227 -10.44 -4.08 33.79
C GLY A 227 -9.72 -4.04 32.44
N THR A 228 -8.68 -4.85 32.26
CA THR A 228 -7.95 -5.00 31.00
C THR A 228 -8.70 -5.86 29.97
N GLY A 229 -8.26 -5.80 28.71
CA GLY A 229 -8.89 -6.46 27.57
C GLY A 229 -7.89 -6.88 26.50
N GLU A 230 -8.26 -6.72 25.24
CA GLU A 230 -7.44 -7.12 24.09
C GLU A 230 -6.02 -6.52 24.12
N ALA A 231 -5.01 -7.34 23.86
CA ALA A 231 -3.62 -7.02 24.10
C ALA A 231 -2.68 -7.59 23.02
N ALA A 232 -1.40 -7.26 23.16
CA ALA A 232 -0.30 -7.72 22.35
C ALA A 232 0.94 -8.02 23.20
N ILE A 233 1.78 -8.96 22.75
CA ILE A 233 3.03 -9.36 23.42
C ILE A 233 4.15 -9.34 22.38
N VAL A 234 5.32 -8.81 22.77
CA VAL A 234 6.57 -8.98 22.03
C VAL A 234 7.68 -9.44 22.97
N GLU A 235 8.59 -10.25 22.45
CA GLU A 235 9.83 -10.63 23.15
C GLU A 235 10.94 -9.67 22.72
N LEU A 236 11.68 -9.12 23.69
CA LEU A 236 12.86 -8.29 23.45
C LEU A 236 14.12 -9.13 23.26
N SER A 237 15.18 -8.50 22.75
CA SER A 237 16.48 -9.14 22.49
C SER A 237 17.15 -9.71 23.75
N ASP A 238 16.78 -9.23 24.95
CA ASP A 238 17.23 -9.77 26.24
C ASP A 238 16.35 -10.90 26.79
N GLY A 239 15.31 -11.31 26.06
CA GLY A 239 14.36 -12.37 26.42
C GLY A 239 13.23 -11.94 27.35
N ARG A 240 13.18 -10.67 27.79
CA ARG A 240 12.00 -10.16 28.50
C ARG A 240 10.83 -9.98 27.55
N LEU A 241 9.62 -10.13 28.07
CA LEU A 241 8.41 -9.85 27.32
C LEU A 241 7.86 -8.48 27.69
N TYR A 242 7.46 -7.72 26.68
CA TYR A 242 6.70 -6.49 26.82
C TYR A 242 5.23 -6.77 26.48
N TYR A 243 4.36 -6.52 27.44
CA TYR A 243 2.92 -6.71 27.31
C TYR A 243 2.25 -5.35 27.12
N ASN A 244 1.38 -5.21 26.13
CA ASN A 244 0.63 -3.98 25.84
C ASN A 244 -0.87 -4.27 25.77
N SER A 245 -1.63 -3.75 26.73
CA SER A 245 -3.05 -4.04 26.91
C SER A 245 -3.92 -2.83 26.64
N ARG A 246 -5.07 -3.12 26.02
CA ARG A 246 -6.26 -2.27 26.04
C ARG A 246 -6.81 -2.20 27.46
N ARG A 247 -7.44 -1.08 27.76
CA ARG A 247 -8.32 -0.83 28.88
C ARG A 247 -9.79 -0.97 28.45
N HIS A 248 -10.43 -2.04 28.92
CA HIS A 248 -11.84 -2.29 28.61
C HIS A 248 -12.76 -1.58 29.62
N TRP A 249 -12.26 -1.38 30.85
CA TRP A 249 -12.89 -0.60 31.91
C TRP A 249 -11.81 0.02 32.80
N ALA A 250 -12.03 1.24 33.27
CA ALA A 250 -11.18 1.91 34.26
C ALA A 250 -12.04 2.67 35.29
N PRO A 251 -11.56 2.84 36.53
CA PRO A 251 -12.28 3.60 37.54
C PRO A 251 -12.33 5.10 37.21
N THR A 252 -11.36 5.60 36.45
CA THR A 252 -11.31 7.01 36.00
C THR A 252 -11.11 7.11 34.50
N ARG A 253 -11.56 8.22 33.89
CA ARG A 253 -11.31 8.48 32.47
C ARG A 253 -9.82 8.57 32.15
N ALA A 254 -9.03 9.22 33.00
CA ALA A 254 -7.59 9.39 32.78
C ALA A 254 -6.88 8.04 32.61
N GLU A 255 -7.26 7.03 33.41
CA GLU A 255 -6.72 5.67 33.33
C GLU A 255 -7.17 4.88 32.09
N ALA A 256 -8.17 5.37 31.35
CA ALA A 256 -8.72 4.71 30.16
C ALA A 256 -8.16 5.20 28.82
N LEU A 257 -7.53 6.40 28.78
CA LEU A 257 -7.18 7.04 27.51
C LEU A 257 -5.91 6.51 26.85
N HIS A 258 -5.08 5.78 27.59
CA HIS A 258 -3.80 5.28 27.11
C HIS A 258 -3.58 3.82 27.46
N ARG A 259 -2.74 3.16 26.65
CA ARG A 259 -2.40 1.74 26.78
C ARG A 259 -1.78 1.46 28.14
N TRP A 260 -2.07 0.29 28.69
CA TRP A 260 -1.39 -0.23 29.87
C TRP A 260 -0.32 -1.23 29.46
N VAL A 261 0.82 -1.20 30.15
CA VAL A 261 1.97 -2.04 29.84
C VAL A 261 2.47 -2.76 31.08
N ALA A 262 3.06 -3.94 30.89
CA ALA A 262 3.76 -4.69 31.95
C ALA A 262 4.87 -5.52 31.32
N TRP A 263 5.69 -6.14 32.17
CA TRP A 263 6.87 -6.88 31.76
C TRP A 263 6.86 -8.30 32.31
N SER A 264 7.50 -9.23 31.61
CA SER A 264 7.80 -10.56 32.14
C SER A 264 9.28 -10.88 31.92
N SER A 265 9.89 -11.54 32.92
CA SER A 265 11.26 -12.06 32.87
C SER A 265 11.33 -13.59 33.00
N ASP A 266 10.18 -14.26 33.06
CA ASP A 266 10.03 -15.70 33.32
C ASP A 266 9.30 -16.43 32.16
N GLY A 267 9.45 -15.90 30.94
CA GLY A 267 8.84 -16.48 29.74
C GLY A 267 7.32 -16.37 29.70
N GLY A 268 6.76 -15.33 30.34
CA GLY A 268 5.34 -15.01 30.32
C GLY A 268 4.50 -15.73 31.36
N ALA A 269 5.11 -16.26 32.43
CA ALA A 269 4.38 -16.89 33.51
C ALA A 269 3.79 -15.86 34.49
N THR A 270 4.53 -14.77 34.77
CA THR A 270 4.08 -13.65 35.61
C THR A 270 4.37 -12.29 34.96
N TRP A 271 3.64 -11.27 35.40
CA TRP A 271 3.71 -9.90 34.89
C TRP A 271 4.02 -8.91 36.01
N THR A 272 4.99 -8.03 35.81
CA THR A 272 5.44 -7.03 36.80
C THR A 272 5.49 -5.62 36.22
N ASP A 273 5.67 -4.64 37.10
CA ASP A 273 5.86 -3.23 36.78
C ASP A 273 4.78 -2.65 35.86
N PRO A 274 3.48 -2.76 36.24
CA PRO A 274 2.40 -2.20 35.46
C PRO A 274 2.51 -0.68 35.37
N ALA A 275 2.38 -0.14 34.17
CA ALA A 275 2.39 1.30 33.94
C ALA A 275 1.40 1.70 32.84
N GLN A 276 0.86 2.90 32.94
CA GLN A 276 0.14 3.52 31.83
C GLN A 276 1.16 4.17 30.89
N SER A 277 1.01 3.95 29.59
CA SER A 277 1.79 4.67 28.57
C SER A 277 1.45 6.15 28.60
N SER A 278 2.46 7.01 28.49
CA SER A 278 2.26 8.46 28.43
C SER A 278 1.90 8.98 27.04
N ILE A 279 1.94 8.14 26.00
CA ILE A 279 1.85 8.59 24.60
C ILE A 279 1.06 7.64 23.69
N LEU A 280 0.93 6.36 24.03
CA LEU A 280 0.18 5.43 23.19
C LEU A 280 -1.32 5.51 23.51
N PRO A 281 -2.16 5.96 22.56
CA PRO A 281 -3.58 6.11 22.80
C PRO A 281 -4.26 4.75 22.92
N ASP A 282 -5.39 4.72 23.61
CA ASP A 282 -6.25 3.55 23.72
C ASP A 282 -7.65 3.83 23.16
N GLY A 283 -7.71 4.06 21.85
CA GLY A 283 -8.97 4.39 21.17
C GLY A 283 -9.25 5.89 21.14
N ASN A 284 -10.51 6.23 20.91
CA ASN A 284 -10.97 7.59 20.65
C ASN A 284 -11.19 8.35 21.96
N LEU A 285 -10.78 9.62 21.99
CA LEU A 285 -10.70 10.42 23.22
C LEU A 285 -12.07 10.69 23.88
N ASP A 286 -13.16 10.62 23.12
CA ASP A 286 -14.55 10.75 23.59
C ASP A 286 -15.11 9.48 24.25
N SER A 287 -14.36 8.37 24.29
CA SER A 287 -14.76 7.12 24.92
C SER A 287 -13.76 6.65 25.98
N THR A 288 -14.24 5.90 26.97
CA THR A 288 -13.42 5.11 27.91
C THR A 288 -13.35 3.63 27.51
N TYR A 289 -14.00 3.27 26.40
CA TYR A 289 -14.01 1.93 25.85
C TYR A 289 -12.84 1.81 24.88
N GLY A 290 -11.72 1.23 25.35
CA GLY A 290 -10.46 1.25 24.60
C GLY A 290 -10.52 0.60 23.21
N LEU A 291 -9.38 0.52 22.53
CA LEU A 291 -9.32 -0.05 21.18
C LEU A 291 -8.19 -1.07 21.06
N MET A 292 -8.50 -2.25 20.54
CA MET A 292 -7.48 -3.24 20.18
C MET A 292 -6.53 -2.64 19.13
N GLY A 293 -5.24 -2.72 19.40
CA GLY A 293 -4.18 -2.18 18.55
C GLY A 293 -3.14 -3.25 18.28
N GLY A 294 -2.34 -3.04 17.24
CA GLY A 294 -1.32 -3.98 16.84
C GLY A 294 0.05 -3.64 17.43
N LEU A 295 0.88 -4.66 17.66
CA LEU A 295 2.27 -4.49 18.09
C LEU A 295 3.19 -5.55 17.48
N VAL A 296 4.33 -5.12 16.94
CA VAL A 296 5.38 -6.00 16.43
C VAL A 296 6.77 -5.52 16.83
N ARG A 297 7.67 -6.45 17.14
CA ARG A 297 9.12 -6.22 17.12
C ARG A 297 9.66 -6.58 15.75
N LEU A 298 10.35 -5.64 15.10
CA LEU A 298 10.97 -5.92 13.80
C LEU A 298 12.07 -6.99 13.95
N PRO A 299 12.19 -7.94 13.01
CA PRO A 299 13.20 -9.00 13.05
C PRO A 299 14.57 -8.45 12.64
N VAL A 300 15.10 -7.53 13.43
CA VAL A 300 16.39 -6.86 13.20
C VAL A 300 17.37 -7.32 14.26
N GLN A 301 18.50 -7.86 13.81
CA GLN A 301 19.52 -8.41 14.68
C GLN A 301 20.04 -7.36 15.67
N GLY A 302 20.01 -7.70 16.96
CA GLY A 302 20.57 -6.88 18.03
C GLY A 302 19.85 -5.55 18.27
N ARG A 303 18.61 -5.41 17.80
CA ARG A 303 17.80 -4.19 17.97
C ARG A 303 16.41 -4.53 18.47
N ASP A 304 15.90 -3.70 19.36
CA ASP A 304 14.52 -3.75 19.85
C ASP A 304 13.72 -2.59 19.27
N ILE A 305 13.40 -2.72 17.98
CA ILE A 305 12.55 -1.76 17.26
C ILE A 305 11.13 -2.27 17.30
N LEU A 306 10.25 -1.55 17.99
CA LEU A 306 8.83 -1.89 18.08
C LEU A 306 8.00 -0.96 17.22
N VAL A 307 6.94 -1.48 16.61
CA VAL A 307 5.94 -0.69 15.88
C VAL A 307 4.56 -1.00 16.46
N PHE A 308 3.84 0.04 16.83
CA PHE A 308 2.50 -0.03 17.41
C PHE A 308 1.48 0.68 16.52
N SER A 309 0.25 0.17 16.43
CA SER A 309 -0.85 0.79 15.68
C SER A 309 -2.07 1.05 16.56
N ASN A 310 -2.66 2.24 16.42
CA ASN A 310 -3.96 2.62 16.99
C ASN A 310 -4.46 3.90 16.30
N ILE A 311 -5.42 4.61 16.90
CA ILE A 311 -5.95 5.87 16.39
C ILE A 311 -5.49 7.08 17.19
N ASP A 312 -5.41 8.23 16.54
CA ASP A 312 -5.31 9.54 17.19
C ASP A 312 -6.54 10.37 16.83
N SER A 313 -7.58 10.30 17.65
CA SER A 313 -8.90 10.85 17.30
C SER A 313 -9.61 11.46 18.49
N ALA A 314 -10.08 12.70 18.31
CA ALA A 314 -10.95 13.37 19.27
C ALA A 314 -12.36 12.77 19.33
N GLU A 315 -12.84 12.19 18.22
CA GLU A 315 -14.19 11.65 18.12
C GLU A 315 -14.24 10.39 17.24
N GLY A 316 -14.68 9.29 17.85
CA GLY A 316 -14.90 8.02 17.16
C GLY A 316 -13.63 7.39 16.56
N ARG A 317 -13.80 6.17 16.03
CA ARG A 317 -12.71 5.32 15.55
C ARG A 317 -12.28 5.68 14.13
N ARG A 318 -11.34 6.62 14.02
CA ARG A 318 -10.80 7.18 12.77
C ARG A 318 -9.36 7.65 12.96
N ASN A 319 -8.71 8.09 11.88
CA ASN A 319 -7.33 8.58 11.89
C ASN A 319 -6.34 7.53 12.43
N GLY A 320 -6.18 6.46 11.66
CA GLY A 320 -5.24 5.38 11.94
C GLY A 320 -3.79 5.82 11.84
N MET A 321 -3.02 5.50 12.86
CA MET A 321 -1.65 5.94 13.08
C MET A 321 -0.75 4.76 13.47
N VAL A 322 0.55 4.91 13.24
CA VAL A 322 1.57 4.01 13.76
C VAL A 322 2.66 4.77 14.51
N TRP A 323 3.21 4.15 15.56
CA TRP A 323 4.30 4.68 16.38
C TRP A 323 5.50 3.73 16.31
N ALA A 324 6.72 4.28 16.37
CA ALA A 324 7.94 3.48 16.48
C ALA A 324 8.66 3.72 17.82
N SER A 325 9.15 2.65 18.42
CA SER A 325 10.06 2.66 19.56
C SER A 325 11.40 2.05 19.13
N PHE A 326 12.50 2.57 19.69
CA PHE A 326 13.87 2.11 19.40
C PHE A 326 14.62 1.63 20.66
N ASP A 327 13.90 1.52 21.78
CA ASP A 327 14.43 1.18 23.10
C ASP A 327 13.60 0.09 23.81
N GLY A 328 12.93 -0.74 23.00
CA GLY A 328 12.10 -1.85 23.50
C GLY A 328 10.78 -1.43 24.14
N GLY A 329 10.20 -0.30 23.70
CA GLY A 329 8.87 0.16 24.12
C GLY A 329 8.86 1.14 25.29
N ARG A 330 10.03 1.63 25.73
CA ARG A 330 10.14 2.62 26.82
C ARG A 330 9.74 4.01 26.34
N THR A 331 10.18 4.38 25.14
CA THR A 331 9.81 5.65 24.48
C THR A 331 9.36 5.42 23.05
N TRP A 332 8.56 6.35 22.53
CA TRP A 332 7.94 6.28 21.19
C TRP A 332 8.15 7.58 20.42
N PRO A 333 9.38 7.87 19.96
CA PRO A 333 9.77 9.22 19.49
C PRO A 333 9.14 9.67 18.17
N VAL A 334 8.60 8.76 17.36
CA VAL A 334 8.04 9.07 16.03
C VAL A 334 6.70 8.38 15.82
N ARG A 335 5.79 9.07 15.15
CA ARG A 335 4.52 8.52 14.68
C ARG A 335 4.19 8.97 13.25
N ARG A 336 3.39 8.21 12.53
CA ARG A 336 2.96 8.56 11.17
C ARG A 336 1.54 8.09 10.87
N GLY A 337 0.79 8.93 10.15
CA GLY A 337 -0.57 8.61 9.71
C GLY A 337 -0.60 7.59 8.58
N VAL A 338 -1.49 6.61 8.73
CA VAL A 338 -1.75 5.53 7.76
C VAL A 338 -3.03 5.82 6.97
N HIS A 339 -4.11 6.19 7.67
CA HIS A 339 -5.39 6.43 7.01
C HIS A 339 -6.25 7.42 7.83
N PRO A 340 -6.67 8.56 7.25
CA PRO A 340 -7.43 9.58 7.99
C PRO A 340 -8.90 9.19 8.25
N GLY A 341 -9.44 8.25 7.48
CA GLY A 341 -10.83 7.78 7.58
C GLY A 341 -11.04 6.79 8.72
N SER A 342 -12.06 5.94 8.59
CA SER A 342 -12.41 4.95 9.60
C SER A 342 -11.26 3.97 9.84
N PHE A 343 -10.94 3.75 11.12
CA PHE A 343 -9.90 2.83 11.57
C PHE A 343 -10.28 2.30 12.95
N ALA A 344 -10.41 0.98 13.10
CA ALA A 344 -10.73 0.34 14.37
C ALA A 344 -9.70 -0.74 14.74
N TYR A 345 -10.10 -2.01 14.91
CA TYR A 345 -9.17 -3.04 15.38
C TYR A 345 -8.04 -3.19 14.36
N SER A 346 -6.81 -3.44 14.83
CA SER A 346 -5.67 -3.57 13.95
C SER A 346 -4.67 -4.59 14.47
N SER A 347 -4.00 -5.28 13.54
CA SER A 347 -2.98 -6.28 13.78
C SER A 347 -1.77 -5.98 12.91
N ILE A 348 -0.56 -6.22 13.43
CA ILE A 348 0.68 -5.89 12.74
C ILE A 348 1.71 -7.04 12.79
N ASP A 349 2.38 -7.27 11.67
CA ASP A 349 3.51 -8.18 11.55
C ASP A 349 4.62 -7.57 10.67
N ALA A 350 5.80 -8.16 10.68
CA ALA A 350 6.95 -7.77 9.89
C ALA A 350 7.40 -8.94 9.02
N GLY A 351 7.85 -8.61 7.82
CA GLY A 351 8.38 -9.57 6.88
C GLY A 351 9.71 -10.17 7.32
N ARG A 352 10.05 -11.30 6.71
CA ARG A 352 11.13 -12.18 7.17
C ARG A 352 12.40 -12.01 6.33
N PRO A 353 13.59 -12.24 6.90
CA PRO A 353 14.82 -12.19 6.14
C PRO A 353 14.87 -13.22 5.01
N GLY A 354 15.36 -12.80 3.83
CA GLY A 354 15.52 -13.68 2.67
C GLY A 354 14.21 -14.22 2.08
N THR A 355 13.08 -13.52 2.27
CA THR A 355 11.79 -13.83 1.66
C THR A 355 11.25 -12.64 0.85
N SER A 356 10.17 -12.84 0.09
CA SER A 356 9.46 -11.76 -0.62
C SER A 356 8.88 -10.68 0.29
N SER A 357 8.72 -10.98 1.59
CA SER A 357 8.24 -10.05 2.60
C SER A 357 9.35 -9.21 3.26
N GLU A 358 10.64 -9.52 3.03
CA GLU A 358 11.76 -8.83 3.70
C GLU A 358 11.66 -7.30 3.62
N GLY A 359 11.85 -6.64 4.77
CA GLY A 359 11.85 -5.19 4.87
C GLY A 359 10.47 -4.52 4.82
N TRP A 360 9.38 -5.29 4.81
CA TRP A 360 8.01 -4.81 4.94
C TRP A 360 7.46 -4.97 6.35
N ILE A 361 6.58 -4.05 6.72
CA ILE A 361 5.75 -4.06 7.91
C ILE A 361 4.31 -4.08 7.40
N TYR A 362 3.51 -5.03 7.87
CA TYR A 362 2.14 -5.28 7.44
C TYR A 362 1.19 -4.90 8.56
N LEU A 363 0.32 -3.92 8.30
CA LEU A 363 -0.73 -3.48 9.20
C LEU A 363 -2.08 -3.84 8.59
N PHE A 364 -2.77 -4.78 9.21
CA PHE A 364 -4.10 -5.19 8.80
C PHE A 364 -5.15 -4.63 9.78
N PHE A 365 -6.10 -3.86 9.28
CA PHE A 365 -7.03 -3.12 10.14
C PHE A 365 -8.46 -3.09 9.63
N GLU A 366 -9.40 -2.84 10.55
CA GLU A 366 -10.80 -2.59 10.26
C GLU A 366 -11.01 -1.15 9.80
N GLY A 367 -11.70 -0.97 8.69
CA GLY A 367 -11.94 0.34 8.08
C GLY A 367 -11.17 0.50 6.78
N GLY A 368 -10.74 1.72 6.47
CA GLY A 368 -10.14 2.07 5.19
C GLY A 368 -11.15 2.61 4.18
N PRO A 369 -10.75 2.76 2.90
CA PRO A 369 -11.48 3.55 1.90
C PRO A 369 -12.95 3.15 1.67
N ARG A 370 -13.31 1.87 1.86
CA ARG A 370 -14.68 1.36 1.63
C ARG A 370 -15.16 0.41 2.75
N SER A 371 -14.74 0.62 4.00
CA SER A 371 -15.03 -0.28 5.15
C SER A 371 -14.42 -1.69 5.01
N GLY A 372 -14.71 -2.61 5.92
CA GLY A 372 -14.18 -3.98 5.90
C GLY A 372 -12.73 -4.08 6.39
N GLY A 373 -11.92 -4.95 5.75
CA GLY A 373 -10.54 -5.23 6.14
C GLY A 373 -9.54 -4.68 5.14
N THR A 374 -8.64 -3.81 5.62
CA THR A 374 -7.65 -3.12 4.80
C THR A 374 -6.23 -3.46 5.23
N MET A 375 -5.40 -3.84 4.26
CA MET A 375 -3.97 -4.08 4.44
C MET A 375 -3.21 -2.82 4.04
N ALA A 376 -2.41 -2.29 4.96
CA ALA A 376 -1.33 -1.36 4.65
C ALA A 376 0.01 -2.07 4.79
N ARG A 377 0.95 -1.82 3.86
CA ARG A 377 2.33 -2.27 3.98
C ARG A 377 3.29 -1.11 3.80
N PHE A 378 4.29 -1.02 4.67
CA PHE A 378 5.29 0.05 4.65
C PHE A 378 6.62 -0.41 5.21
N ASN A 379 7.67 0.39 5.09
CA ASN A 379 8.96 0.11 5.72
C ASN A 379 9.32 1.13 6.81
N LEU A 380 10.36 0.84 7.59
CA LEU A 380 10.79 1.71 8.69
C LEU A 380 11.23 3.08 8.18
N ALA A 381 11.84 3.17 6.99
CA ALA A 381 12.17 4.45 6.37
C ALA A 381 10.96 5.36 6.13
N TRP A 382 9.81 4.79 5.71
CA TRP A 382 8.57 5.54 5.64
C TRP A 382 8.11 5.97 7.03
N LEU A 383 8.10 5.08 8.02
CA LEU A 383 7.67 5.46 9.37
C LEU A 383 8.53 6.59 9.98
N LEU A 384 9.85 6.57 9.73
CA LEU A 384 10.80 7.59 10.19
C LEU A 384 10.57 8.99 9.59
N GLY A 385 9.91 9.08 8.42
CA GLY A 385 9.48 10.36 7.84
C GLY A 385 8.19 10.91 8.45
N GLY A 386 7.76 10.38 9.60
CA GLY A 386 6.63 10.86 10.37
C GLY A 386 6.94 12.06 11.25
N GLU A 387 6.02 12.38 12.15
CA GLU A 387 6.15 13.50 13.07
C GLU A 387 6.76 13.07 14.43
N PRO A 388 7.58 13.94 15.06
CA PRO A 388 8.05 13.71 16.42
C PRO A 388 6.89 13.72 17.42
N THR A 389 6.96 12.84 18.41
CA THR A 389 5.95 12.78 19.50
C THR A 389 6.33 13.59 20.72
N GLY A 390 7.60 14.01 20.83
CA GLY A 390 8.18 14.56 22.06
C GLY A 390 8.46 13.53 23.16
N ASN A 391 8.20 12.24 22.92
CA ASN A 391 8.46 11.15 23.87
C ASN A 391 9.71 10.36 23.46
N GLY A 392 10.87 10.79 23.95
CA GLY A 392 12.18 10.22 23.60
C GLY A 392 12.80 10.83 22.35
N ALA A 393 13.86 10.20 21.84
CA ALA A 393 14.57 10.67 20.65
C ALA A 393 14.84 9.50 19.68
N VAL A 394 14.79 9.79 18.38
CA VAL A 394 15.26 8.85 17.35
C VAL A 394 16.78 8.72 17.52
N PRO A 395 17.32 7.51 17.74
CA PRO A 395 18.73 7.35 18.07
C PRO A 395 19.66 7.62 16.88
N GLY A 396 20.84 8.19 17.16
CA GLY A 396 21.83 8.56 16.15
C GLY A 396 22.33 7.41 15.27
N TRP A 397 22.30 6.16 15.77
CA TRP A 397 22.69 4.99 14.98
C TRP A 397 21.76 4.73 13.77
N LEU A 398 20.55 5.29 13.73
CA LEU A 398 19.69 5.26 12.53
C LEU A 398 20.21 6.21 11.45
N ALA A 399 20.74 7.38 11.84
CA ALA A 399 21.39 8.30 10.93
C ALA A 399 22.72 7.73 10.42
N GLU A 400 23.50 7.08 11.29
CA GLU A 400 24.73 6.39 10.89
C GLU A 400 24.46 5.20 9.97
N ALA A 401 23.39 4.43 10.19
CA ALA A 401 22.96 3.36 9.30
C ALA A 401 22.45 3.87 7.93
N ALA A 402 21.95 5.12 7.88
CA ALA A 402 21.64 5.81 6.63
C ALA A 402 22.90 6.37 5.93
N VAL A 403 23.91 6.81 6.69
CA VAL A 403 25.18 7.40 6.20
C VAL A 403 26.23 6.36 5.81
N THR A 404 26.30 5.19 6.46
CA THR A 404 27.21 4.07 6.08
C THR A 404 26.88 3.47 4.71
N ARG A 405 25.78 3.90 4.08
CA ARG A 405 25.50 3.66 2.66
C ARG A 405 26.39 4.44 1.69
N SER A 406 27.08 5.48 2.16
CA SER A 406 27.93 6.32 1.31
C SER A 406 29.36 5.75 1.13
N SER A 407 29.84 4.89 2.04
CA SER A 407 31.27 4.47 2.06
C SER A 407 31.56 2.99 1.82
N ALA A 408 30.56 2.09 1.78
CA ALA A 408 30.81 0.64 1.76
C ALA A 408 30.30 -0.11 0.51
N ALA A 409 29.85 0.58 -0.54
CA ALA A 409 29.57 -0.04 -1.83
C ALA A 409 30.19 0.80 -2.96
N SER A 410 31.38 0.40 -3.41
CA SER A 410 31.81 0.70 -4.78
C SER A 410 30.96 -0.14 -5.73
N GLY A 411 29.72 0.27 -5.89
CA GLY A 411 28.73 -0.21 -6.82
C GLY A 411 27.69 0.89 -6.85
N THR A 412 27.55 1.56 -7.98
CA THR A 412 26.61 2.65 -8.22
C THR A 412 25.20 2.20 -7.82
N VAL A 413 24.74 2.59 -6.62
CA VAL A 413 23.34 2.39 -6.20
C VAL A 413 22.55 3.53 -6.82
N THR A 414 21.91 3.21 -7.93
CA THR A 414 21.01 4.12 -8.63
C THR A 414 19.78 4.37 -7.74
N VAL A 415 19.64 5.58 -7.17
CA VAL A 415 18.39 6.00 -6.54
C VAL A 415 17.36 6.20 -7.66
N THR A 416 16.30 5.39 -7.66
CA THR A 416 15.20 5.52 -8.61
C THR A 416 14.04 6.22 -7.93
N ASP A 417 13.67 7.41 -8.39
CA ASP A 417 12.38 8.00 -8.04
C ASP A 417 11.28 7.32 -8.83
N ARG A 418 10.25 6.83 -8.15
CA ARG A 418 9.03 6.29 -8.76
C ARG A 418 7.87 7.21 -8.45
N VAL A 419 7.25 7.78 -9.48
CA VAL A 419 6.24 8.84 -9.36
C VAL A 419 5.00 8.48 -10.16
N ARG A 420 3.80 8.60 -9.58
CA ARG A 420 2.53 8.56 -10.33
C ARG A 420 2.19 9.95 -10.85
N LEU A 421 2.33 10.15 -12.15
CA LEU A 421 2.02 11.38 -12.84
C LEU A 421 0.65 11.27 -13.51
N MET A 422 -0.20 12.28 -13.34
CA MET A 422 -1.55 12.31 -13.89
C MET A 422 -1.77 13.55 -14.74
N THR A 423 -2.50 13.43 -15.84
CA THR A 423 -3.08 14.55 -16.59
C THR A 423 -4.59 14.56 -16.39
N TYR A 424 -5.18 15.73 -16.11
CA TYR A 424 -6.59 15.83 -15.77
C TYR A 424 -7.22 17.18 -16.12
N ASN A 425 -8.16 17.19 -17.08
CA ASN A 425 -9.00 18.35 -17.37
C ASN A 425 -10.20 18.39 -16.41
N LEU A 426 -10.46 19.56 -15.79
CA LEU A 426 -11.56 19.75 -14.85
C LEU A 426 -12.90 20.12 -15.48
N TRP A 427 -12.97 20.54 -16.74
CA TRP A 427 -14.17 21.10 -17.37
C TRP A 427 -14.68 22.39 -16.70
N ILE A 428 -14.12 23.53 -17.11
CA ILE A 428 -14.39 24.86 -16.54
C ILE A 428 -14.29 24.85 -15.00
N GLY A 429 -13.12 24.46 -14.50
CA GLY A 429 -12.82 24.39 -13.07
C GLY A 429 -13.63 23.36 -12.30
N GLY A 430 -14.27 22.39 -12.95
CA GLY A 430 -15.15 21.40 -12.31
C GLY A 430 -16.61 21.82 -12.26
N GLU A 431 -16.94 23.05 -12.67
CA GLU A 431 -18.29 23.60 -12.52
C GLU A 431 -19.25 23.05 -13.56
N SER A 432 -18.77 22.78 -14.78
CA SER A 432 -19.60 22.25 -15.86
C SER A 432 -20.00 20.78 -15.64
N GLY A 433 -19.17 20.02 -14.91
CA GLY A 433 -19.49 18.65 -14.52
C GLY A 433 -20.61 18.52 -13.48
N GLY A 434 -21.02 19.64 -12.86
CA GLY A 434 -22.09 19.68 -11.86
C GLY A 434 -21.80 18.92 -10.57
N GLN A 435 -20.55 18.48 -10.36
CA GLN A 435 -20.10 17.78 -9.15
C GLN A 435 -19.32 18.74 -8.23
N PRO A 436 -19.31 18.52 -6.90
CA PRO A 436 -18.46 19.29 -6.01
C PRO A 436 -16.96 19.02 -6.30
N LEU A 437 -16.09 19.99 -6.00
CA LEU A 437 -14.63 19.84 -6.18
C LEU A 437 -14.03 18.65 -5.39
N THR A 438 -14.70 18.21 -4.32
CA THR A 438 -14.35 16.98 -3.60
C THR A 438 -14.42 15.74 -4.48
N GLN A 439 -15.26 15.74 -5.52
CA GLN A 439 -15.33 14.66 -6.50
C GLN A 439 -14.11 14.66 -7.43
N SER A 440 -13.66 15.83 -7.90
CA SER A 440 -12.40 15.93 -8.65
C SER A 440 -11.19 15.53 -7.79
N ALA A 441 -11.19 15.88 -6.50
CA ALA A 441 -10.18 15.39 -5.55
C ALA A 441 -10.25 13.86 -5.39
N LEU A 442 -11.45 13.27 -5.37
CA LEU A 442 -11.64 11.82 -5.34
C LEU A 442 -11.06 11.13 -6.60
N VAL A 443 -11.19 11.74 -7.78
CA VAL A 443 -10.57 11.22 -9.02
C VAL A 443 -9.04 11.14 -8.86
N ILE A 444 -8.42 12.21 -8.34
CA ILE A 444 -6.97 12.26 -8.08
C ILE A 444 -6.55 11.21 -7.03
N GLN A 445 -7.33 11.06 -5.95
CA GLN A 445 -7.08 10.08 -4.89
C GLN A 445 -7.24 8.63 -5.39
N ALA A 446 -8.27 8.35 -6.19
CA ALA A 446 -8.51 7.03 -6.77
C ALA A 446 -7.39 6.63 -7.74
N ALA A 447 -6.87 7.59 -8.50
CA ALA A 447 -5.69 7.41 -9.35
C ALA A 447 -4.38 7.20 -8.56
N GLN A 448 -4.40 7.44 -7.24
CA GLN A 448 -3.22 7.47 -6.38
C GLN A 448 -2.12 8.38 -6.93
N ALA A 449 -2.48 9.48 -7.60
CA ALA A 449 -1.49 10.36 -8.20
C ALA A 449 -0.57 10.96 -7.14
N ASP A 450 0.66 11.27 -7.54
CA ASP A 450 1.62 12.03 -6.73
C ASP A 450 1.79 13.45 -7.27
N ILE A 451 1.72 13.61 -8.60
CA ILE A 451 1.77 14.89 -9.31
C ILE A 451 0.65 14.90 -10.35
N VAL A 452 -0.11 15.99 -10.43
CA VAL A 452 -1.19 16.17 -11.40
C VAL A 452 -0.93 17.44 -12.20
N GLY A 453 -0.80 17.31 -13.52
CA GLY A 453 -0.97 18.43 -14.43
C GLY A 453 -2.45 18.60 -14.72
N LEU A 454 -3.00 19.74 -14.31
CA LEU A 454 -4.42 20.02 -14.27
C LEU A 454 -4.78 21.10 -15.30
N GLN A 455 -5.74 20.81 -16.17
CA GLN A 455 -6.24 21.72 -17.21
C GLN A 455 -7.58 22.31 -16.81
N GLU A 456 -7.88 23.51 -17.30
CA GLU A 456 -9.08 24.26 -16.93
C GLU A 456 -9.26 24.44 -15.41
N GLY A 457 -8.19 24.80 -14.70
CA GLY A 457 -8.20 24.97 -13.24
C GLY A 457 -9.09 26.11 -12.73
N HIS A 458 -9.52 27.00 -13.60
CA HIS A 458 -10.33 28.17 -13.26
C HIS A 458 -11.82 27.90 -13.54
N GLY A 459 -12.69 28.23 -12.58
CA GLY A 459 -14.14 28.11 -12.73
C GLY A 459 -14.77 29.19 -13.61
N GLN A 460 -16.12 29.20 -13.69
CA GLN A 460 -16.85 30.16 -14.51
C GLN A 460 -16.59 31.60 -14.05
N ARG A 461 -16.54 32.52 -15.02
CA ARG A 461 -16.38 33.95 -14.77
C ARG A 461 -17.52 34.46 -13.88
N ARG A 462 -17.18 35.06 -12.75
CA ARG A 462 -18.14 35.67 -11.83
C ARG A 462 -18.57 37.06 -12.32
N PRO A 463 -19.70 37.62 -11.81
CA PRO A 463 -20.19 38.94 -12.23
C PRO A 463 -19.20 40.08 -12.01
N ASP A 464 -18.29 39.94 -11.04
CA ASP A 464 -17.19 40.88 -10.78
C ASP A 464 -16.03 40.79 -11.78
N GLY A 465 -16.12 39.86 -12.74
CA GLY A 465 -15.14 39.62 -13.79
C GLY A 465 -14.01 38.66 -13.42
N THR A 466 -13.97 38.16 -12.17
CA THR A 466 -12.95 37.21 -11.70
C THR A 466 -13.29 35.77 -12.07
N HIS A 467 -12.27 34.91 -12.11
CA HIS A 467 -12.45 33.45 -12.16
C HIS A 467 -11.93 32.83 -10.86
N PRO A 468 -12.67 31.93 -10.20
CA PRO A 468 -12.17 31.23 -9.03
C PRO A 468 -11.08 30.23 -9.42
N ASP A 469 -10.02 30.15 -8.62
CA ASP A 469 -8.95 29.16 -8.80
C ASP A 469 -9.33 27.84 -8.11
N ASN A 470 -10.15 27.04 -8.79
CA ASN A 470 -10.62 25.77 -8.27
C ASN A 470 -9.49 24.72 -8.19
N ALA A 471 -8.43 24.87 -8.97
CA ALA A 471 -7.22 24.05 -8.82
C ALA A 471 -6.54 24.28 -7.45
N ALA A 472 -6.45 25.53 -6.98
CA ALA A 472 -5.94 25.83 -5.65
C ALA A 472 -6.83 25.23 -4.54
N GLU A 473 -8.16 25.27 -4.72
CA GLU A 473 -9.08 24.66 -3.75
C GLU A 473 -8.96 23.12 -3.71
N ILE A 474 -8.80 22.47 -4.86
CA ILE A 474 -8.52 21.02 -4.92
C ILE A 474 -7.19 20.70 -4.22
N ALA A 475 -6.15 21.51 -4.42
CA ALA A 475 -4.88 21.33 -3.73
C ALA A 475 -5.03 21.39 -2.20
N LYS A 476 -5.85 22.32 -1.68
CA LYS A 476 -6.17 22.40 -0.24
C LYS A 476 -6.92 21.16 0.25
N LEU A 477 -7.91 20.67 -0.51
CA LEU A 477 -8.65 19.44 -0.17
C LEU A 477 -7.73 18.22 -0.08
N LEU A 478 -6.69 18.17 -0.92
CA LEU A 478 -5.70 17.10 -0.92
C LEU A 478 -4.57 17.30 0.11
N GLY A 479 -4.40 18.52 0.64
CA GLY A 479 -3.24 18.90 1.47
C GLY A 479 -1.94 18.99 0.66
N TRP A 480 -2.01 19.43 -0.59
CA TRP A 480 -0.91 19.42 -1.56
C TRP A 480 -0.39 20.81 -1.92
N ASN A 481 0.78 20.84 -2.54
CA ASN A 481 1.37 22.04 -3.13
C ASN A 481 0.68 22.38 -4.45
N HIS A 482 0.59 23.67 -4.76
CA HIS A 482 -0.06 24.21 -5.96
C HIS A 482 0.88 25.17 -6.68
N ALA A 483 1.01 25.00 -7.99
CA ALA A 483 1.76 25.90 -8.86
C ALA A 483 0.90 26.34 -10.05
N PRO A 484 0.38 27.59 -10.05
CA PRO A 484 -0.41 28.10 -11.14
C PRO A 484 0.45 28.42 -12.37
N GLN A 485 -0.02 27.96 -13.53
CA GLN A 485 0.62 28.10 -14.84
C GLN A 485 -0.19 29.01 -15.76
N VAL A 486 0.41 29.40 -16.89
CA VAL A 486 -0.23 30.33 -17.84
C VAL A 486 -1.53 29.73 -18.42
N GLY A 487 -2.59 30.53 -18.55
CA GLY A 487 -3.86 30.09 -19.16
C GLY A 487 -4.75 29.22 -18.27
N GLY A 488 -4.70 29.39 -16.94
CA GLY A 488 -5.60 28.68 -16.01
C GLY A 488 -5.23 27.21 -15.78
N ARG A 489 -4.05 26.78 -16.23
CA ARG A 489 -3.46 25.46 -15.93
C ARG A 489 -2.81 25.48 -14.55
N SER A 490 -2.62 24.32 -13.95
CA SER A 490 -1.89 24.19 -12.68
C SER A 490 -1.14 22.87 -12.60
N VAL A 491 -0.06 22.85 -11.82
CA VAL A 491 0.53 21.60 -11.32
C VAL A 491 0.19 21.46 -9.84
N LEU A 492 -0.42 20.34 -9.47
CA LEU A 492 -0.62 19.94 -8.08
C LEU A 492 0.41 18.86 -7.74
N SER A 493 1.03 18.95 -6.56
CA SER A 493 2.05 17.97 -6.15
C SER A 493 2.02 17.73 -4.65
N ARG A 494 2.01 16.45 -4.25
CA ARG A 494 2.26 16.07 -2.85
C ARG A 494 3.69 16.41 -2.41
N PHE A 495 4.62 16.55 -3.36
CA PHE A 495 6.01 16.90 -3.11
C PHE A 495 6.21 18.43 -3.22
N PRO A 496 7.22 19.00 -2.54
CA PRO A 496 7.49 20.43 -2.59
C PRO A 496 7.69 20.94 -4.03
N ILE A 497 7.21 22.15 -4.29
CA ILE A 497 7.44 22.84 -5.57
C ILE A 497 8.46 23.95 -5.33
N ALA A 498 9.62 23.85 -5.98
CA ALA A 498 10.71 24.82 -5.89
C ALA A 498 10.44 26.10 -6.68
N GLY A 499 9.57 26.04 -7.69
CA GLY A 499 9.19 27.21 -8.48
C GLY A 499 8.48 26.85 -9.78
N VAL A 500 8.33 27.85 -10.65
CA VAL A 500 7.80 27.72 -12.01
C VAL A 500 8.82 28.23 -13.02
N THR A 501 8.74 27.75 -14.26
CA THR A 501 9.60 28.22 -15.35
C THR A 501 9.28 29.67 -15.75
N ALA A 502 10.16 30.31 -16.50
CA ALA A 502 10.08 31.75 -16.78
C ALA A 502 8.79 32.14 -17.53
N GLY A 503 8.37 31.36 -18.53
CA GLY A 503 7.09 31.55 -19.22
C GLY A 503 5.92 30.86 -18.52
N ARG A 504 6.14 30.30 -17.33
CA ARG A 504 5.14 29.61 -16.50
C ARG A 504 4.44 28.46 -17.22
N GLN A 505 5.11 27.84 -18.19
CA GLN A 505 4.65 26.61 -18.86
C GLN A 505 4.97 25.35 -18.04
N GLY A 506 5.96 25.41 -17.13
CA GLY A 506 6.39 24.29 -16.28
C GLY A 506 6.49 24.65 -14.80
N ALA A 507 6.40 23.63 -13.94
CA ALA A 507 6.69 23.70 -12.51
C ALA A 507 7.92 22.83 -12.17
N ILE A 508 8.67 23.18 -11.13
CA ILE A 508 9.85 22.44 -10.69
C ILE A 508 9.50 21.72 -9.38
N VAL A 509 9.25 20.43 -9.46
CA VAL A 509 8.89 19.58 -8.31
C VAL A 509 10.16 18.94 -7.74
N VAL A 510 10.34 18.99 -6.42
CA VAL A 510 11.46 18.36 -5.72
C VAL A 510 11.06 16.96 -5.31
N LEU A 511 11.62 15.95 -5.95
CA LEU A 511 11.34 14.53 -5.67
C LEU A 511 11.97 14.08 -4.35
N PRO A 512 11.53 12.93 -3.77
CA PRO A 512 12.09 12.41 -2.53
C PRO A 512 13.61 12.19 -2.56
N SER A 513 14.20 11.90 -3.72
CA SER A 513 15.66 11.83 -3.89
C SER A 513 16.38 13.18 -3.78
N GLY A 514 15.66 14.29 -3.75
CA GLY A 514 16.17 15.65 -3.91
C GLY A 514 16.31 16.10 -5.36
N ARG A 515 16.05 15.23 -6.35
CA ARG A 515 16.08 15.61 -7.77
C ARG A 515 14.96 16.57 -8.12
N HIS A 516 15.25 17.49 -9.04
CA HIS A 516 14.24 18.35 -9.63
C HIS A 516 13.59 17.65 -10.83
N LEU A 517 12.27 17.61 -10.84
CA LEU A 517 11.44 17.19 -11.96
C LEU A 517 10.73 18.40 -12.54
N HIS A 518 11.00 18.70 -13.81
CA HIS A 518 10.35 19.76 -14.55
C HIS A 518 9.05 19.24 -15.14
N VAL A 519 7.92 19.68 -14.60
CA VAL A 519 6.57 19.25 -14.97
C VAL A 519 5.92 20.32 -15.83
N PHE A 520 5.96 20.11 -17.14
CA PHE A 520 5.21 20.91 -18.10
C PHE A 520 3.78 20.41 -18.23
N ASN A 521 2.87 21.31 -18.54
CA ASN A 521 1.45 20.99 -18.64
C ASN A 521 0.80 21.83 -19.74
N VAL A 522 0.01 21.24 -20.64
CA VAL A 522 -0.68 21.97 -21.72
C VAL A 522 -2.19 21.84 -21.70
N HIS A 523 -2.81 22.87 -22.26
CA HIS A 523 -4.22 22.92 -22.63
C HIS A 523 -4.24 23.75 -23.92
N LEU A 524 -4.20 23.07 -25.06
CA LEU A 524 -4.09 23.71 -26.37
C LEU A 524 -5.47 24.13 -26.90
N ALA A 525 -5.50 24.90 -27.98
CA ALA A 525 -6.77 25.38 -28.55
C ALA A 525 -7.71 24.21 -28.91
N ALA A 526 -8.92 24.22 -28.36
CA ALA A 526 -9.95 23.22 -28.64
C ALA A 526 -10.48 23.30 -30.08
N SER A 527 -10.58 24.50 -30.64
CA SER A 527 -11.15 24.76 -31.96
C SER A 527 -10.19 25.50 -32.89
N PRO A 528 -10.17 25.20 -34.21
CA PRO A 528 -10.83 24.08 -34.89
C PRO A 528 -10.32 22.70 -34.46
N TYR A 529 -11.22 21.70 -34.38
CA TYR A 529 -10.88 20.30 -34.09
C TYR A 529 -10.86 19.47 -35.37
N GLN A 530 -9.68 19.03 -35.80
CA GLN A 530 -9.48 18.41 -37.12
C GLN A 530 -10.31 17.14 -37.34
N PRO A 531 -10.50 16.24 -36.36
CA PRO A 531 -11.39 15.11 -36.54
C PRO A 531 -12.83 15.50 -36.87
N TYR A 532 -13.33 16.59 -36.29
CA TYR A 532 -14.66 17.12 -36.63
C TYR A 532 -14.70 17.75 -38.02
N GLN A 533 -13.64 18.46 -38.41
CA GLN A 533 -13.52 18.99 -39.78
C GLN A 533 -13.57 17.88 -40.84
N LEU A 534 -12.97 16.72 -40.54
CA LEU A 534 -12.98 15.53 -41.41
C LEU A 534 -14.34 14.83 -41.44
N LEU A 535 -14.94 14.61 -40.27
CA LEU A 535 -16.22 13.92 -40.13
C LEU A 535 -17.45 14.79 -40.43
N ARG A 536 -17.21 16.05 -40.82
CA ARG A 536 -18.26 17.05 -41.10
C ARG A 536 -19.15 17.36 -39.89
N ILE A 537 -18.56 17.28 -38.69
CA ILE A 537 -19.20 17.67 -37.43
C ILE A 537 -19.01 19.18 -37.26
N PRO A 538 -20.08 20.00 -37.20
CA PRO A 538 -19.93 21.46 -37.06
C PRO A 538 -19.31 21.85 -35.72
N TYR A 539 -18.26 22.67 -35.75
CA TYR A 539 -17.66 23.22 -34.53
C TYR A 539 -17.12 24.62 -34.76
N GLY A 540 -17.87 25.61 -34.26
CA GLY A 540 -17.69 27.00 -34.64
C GLY A 540 -17.89 27.21 -36.14
N ASN A 541 -17.06 28.07 -36.75
CA ASN A 541 -17.09 28.38 -38.18
C ASN A 541 -15.98 27.65 -38.96
N ALA A 542 -15.45 26.54 -38.42
CA ALA A 542 -14.35 25.81 -39.05
C ALA A 542 -14.79 25.16 -40.38
N PRO A 543 -13.99 25.26 -41.47
CA PRO A 543 -14.30 24.60 -42.73
C PRO A 543 -14.11 23.08 -42.60
N PHE A 544 -14.86 22.31 -43.39
CA PHE A 544 -14.63 20.87 -43.53
C PHE A 544 -13.45 20.57 -44.45
N LEU A 545 -12.71 19.52 -44.12
CA LEU A 545 -11.45 19.14 -44.78
C LEU A 545 -11.48 17.66 -45.14
N GLU A 546 -10.81 17.27 -46.22
CA GLU A 546 -10.94 15.90 -46.77
C GLU A 546 -9.59 15.18 -46.92
N THR A 547 -8.46 15.86 -46.72
CA THR A 547 -7.12 15.27 -46.89
C THR A 547 -6.29 15.38 -45.61
N ALA A 548 -5.41 14.39 -45.39
CA ALA A 548 -4.50 14.39 -44.25
C ALA A 548 -3.60 15.64 -44.20
N ASP A 549 -3.10 16.09 -45.35
CA ASP A 549 -2.26 17.29 -45.43
C ASP A 549 -3.02 18.55 -45.00
N ALA A 550 -4.27 18.72 -45.46
CA ALA A 550 -5.10 19.86 -45.05
C ALA A 550 -5.42 19.81 -43.54
N LEU A 551 -5.63 18.62 -42.98
CA LEU A 551 -5.82 18.45 -41.53
C LEU A 551 -4.55 18.82 -40.76
N VAL A 552 -3.36 18.41 -41.23
CA VAL A 552 -2.08 18.78 -40.60
C VAL A 552 -1.85 20.30 -40.65
N GLU A 553 -2.11 20.95 -41.79
CA GLU A 553 -1.99 22.40 -41.92
C GLU A 553 -2.96 23.13 -40.98
N ALA A 554 -4.22 22.68 -40.91
CA ALA A 554 -5.22 23.26 -40.01
C ALA A 554 -4.88 23.06 -38.52
N ALA A 555 -4.35 21.89 -38.17
CA ALA A 555 -3.85 21.59 -36.84
C ALA A 555 -2.68 22.51 -36.45
N GLU A 556 -1.69 22.69 -37.34
CA GLU A 556 -0.55 23.58 -37.12
C GLU A 556 -1.01 25.04 -37.00
N ALA A 557 -1.99 25.47 -37.81
CA ALA A 557 -2.57 26.80 -37.69
C ALA A 557 -3.29 27.03 -36.35
N ALA A 558 -3.99 26.01 -35.84
CA ALA A 558 -4.74 26.10 -34.59
C ALA A 558 -3.85 26.09 -33.33
N ARG A 559 -2.80 25.24 -33.31
CA ARG A 559 -2.04 24.93 -32.09
C ARG A 559 -0.54 25.21 -32.20
N GLY A 560 0.00 25.37 -33.41
CA GLY A 560 1.44 25.43 -33.68
C GLY A 560 2.17 26.51 -32.89
N ALA A 561 1.58 27.69 -32.71
CA ALA A 561 2.15 28.77 -31.89
C ALA A 561 2.24 28.40 -30.41
N GLY A 562 1.21 27.74 -29.86
CA GLY A 562 1.23 27.24 -28.47
C GLY A 562 2.25 26.13 -28.26
N VAL A 563 2.37 25.23 -29.25
CA VAL A 563 3.39 24.17 -29.24
C VAL A 563 4.81 24.75 -29.34
N THR A 564 5.03 25.77 -30.17
CA THR A 564 6.31 26.48 -30.22
C THR A 564 6.65 27.10 -28.86
N ALA A 565 5.73 27.84 -28.26
CA ALA A 565 5.96 28.47 -26.95
C ALA A 565 6.24 27.44 -25.83
N LEU A 566 5.64 26.24 -25.89
CA LEU A 566 5.97 25.14 -24.99
C LEU A 566 7.40 24.64 -25.24
N LEU A 567 7.72 24.32 -26.50
CA LEU A 567 9.01 23.72 -26.86
C LEU A 567 10.19 24.68 -26.63
N ASP A 568 9.98 25.99 -26.76
CA ASP A 568 11.00 27.01 -26.46
C ASP A 568 11.47 26.96 -24.99
N GLU A 569 10.60 26.58 -24.04
CA GLU A 569 10.99 26.38 -22.64
C GLU A 569 11.38 24.93 -22.33
N LEU A 570 10.76 23.95 -22.98
CA LEU A 570 10.94 22.53 -22.69
C LEU A 570 12.24 21.98 -23.27
N VAL A 571 12.54 22.28 -24.54
CA VAL A 571 13.70 21.72 -25.26
C VAL A 571 15.03 22.07 -24.59
N PRO A 572 15.28 23.33 -24.15
CA PRO A 572 16.52 23.65 -23.45
C PRO A 572 16.74 22.81 -22.17
N ARG A 573 15.66 22.41 -21.49
CA ARG A 573 15.72 21.56 -20.29
C ARG A 573 16.09 20.13 -20.65
N VAL A 574 15.45 19.57 -21.66
CA VAL A 574 15.78 18.24 -22.19
C VAL A 574 17.24 18.20 -22.64
N GLN A 575 17.71 19.22 -23.35
CA GLN A 575 19.10 19.34 -23.80
C GLN A 575 20.10 19.52 -22.66
N ALA A 576 19.70 20.16 -21.56
CA ALA A 576 20.49 20.29 -20.34
C ALA A 576 20.59 18.97 -19.53
N GLY A 577 19.83 17.94 -19.92
CA GLY A 577 19.73 16.67 -19.18
C GLY A 577 18.85 16.77 -17.94
N ASP A 578 18.01 17.81 -17.83
CA ASP A 578 17.03 17.93 -16.75
C ASP A 578 16.00 16.79 -16.88
N ALA A 579 15.46 16.33 -15.74
CA ALA A 579 14.33 15.42 -15.75
C ALA A 579 13.07 16.18 -16.15
N VAL A 580 12.50 15.87 -17.30
CA VAL A 580 11.36 16.59 -17.88
C VAL A 580 10.20 15.65 -18.12
N VAL A 581 9.00 16.07 -17.75
CA VAL A 581 7.74 15.44 -18.15
C VAL A 581 6.78 16.49 -18.68
N LEU A 582 5.86 16.07 -19.53
CA LEU A 582 4.81 16.90 -20.10
C LEU A 582 3.47 16.18 -19.97
N THR A 583 2.50 16.82 -19.31
CA THR A 583 1.11 16.38 -19.25
C THR A 583 0.24 17.32 -20.09
N GLY A 584 -0.99 16.95 -20.39
CA GLY A 584 -1.95 17.92 -20.87
C GLY A 584 -3.11 17.36 -21.66
N ASP A 585 -4.07 18.23 -21.87
CA ASP A 585 -5.07 18.15 -22.92
C ASP A 585 -4.50 18.84 -24.17
N PHE A 586 -4.23 18.04 -25.19
CA PHE A 586 -3.64 18.50 -26.44
C PHE A 586 -4.69 19.02 -27.42
N ASN A 587 -5.97 18.74 -27.19
CA ASN A 587 -7.05 19.04 -28.13
C ASN A 587 -6.74 18.59 -29.58
N GLU A 588 -5.92 17.56 -29.73
CA GLU A 588 -5.46 17.01 -31.01
C GLU A 588 -5.09 15.52 -30.80
N PRO A 589 -5.53 14.61 -31.68
CA PRO A 589 -5.13 13.21 -31.57
C PRO A 589 -3.63 12.99 -31.81
N SER A 590 -3.10 11.82 -31.43
CA SER A 590 -1.70 11.51 -31.67
C SER A 590 -1.44 10.99 -33.09
N HIS A 591 -0.30 11.35 -33.67
CA HIS A 591 0.26 10.68 -34.86
C HIS A 591 0.51 9.17 -34.63
N GLN A 592 0.58 8.73 -33.38
CA GLN A 592 0.70 7.31 -33.00
C GLN A 592 -0.66 6.60 -32.88
N ASP A 593 -1.76 7.34 -32.91
CA ASP A 593 -3.12 6.78 -32.80
C ASP A 593 -3.82 6.77 -34.16
N TRP A 594 -3.63 7.82 -34.96
CA TRP A 594 -4.17 7.92 -36.33
C TRP A 594 -3.19 7.34 -37.35
N THR A 595 -3.02 6.02 -37.28
CA THR A 595 -2.08 5.24 -38.10
C THR A 595 -2.79 4.40 -39.16
N PRO A 596 -2.10 3.92 -40.21
CA PRO A 596 -2.69 2.98 -41.17
C PRO A 596 -3.28 1.72 -40.52
N VAL A 597 -2.70 1.25 -39.40
CA VAL A 597 -3.21 0.09 -38.65
C VAL A 597 -4.53 0.41 -37.95
N ALA A 598 -4.64 1.60 -37.32
CA ALA A 598 -5.90 2.05 -36.72
C ALA A 598 -7.00 2.28 -37.76
N VAL A 599 -6.64 2.73 -38.97
CA VAL A 599 -7.56 2.84 -40.11
C VAL A 599 -8.07 1.47 -40.54
N ALA A 600 -7.16 0.49 -40.70
CA ALA A 600 -7.54 -0.87 -41.07
C ALA A 600 -8.46 -1.54 -40.03
N ALA A 601 -8.33 -1.16 -38.76
CA ALA A 601 -9.18 -1.62 -37.67
C ALA A 601 -10.50 -0.81 -37.51
N GLY A 602 -10.72 0.23 -38.32
CA GLY A 602 -11.91 1.07 -38.27
C GLY A 602 -11.96 2.07 -37.10
N LEU A 603 -10.83 2.32 -36.42
CA LEU A 603 -10.76 3.25 -35.28
C LEU A 603 -10.44 4.70 -35.70
N ALA A 604 -9.81 4.86 -36.87
CA ALA A 604 -9.51 6.16 -37.47
C ALA A 604 -10.04 6.22 -38.92
N PRO A 605 -10.63 7.33 -39.37
CA PRO A 605 -11.14 7.44 -40.75
C PRO A 605 -10.01 7.47 -41.80
N MET A 606 -8.86 8.02 -41.43
CA MET A 606 -7.62 8.01 -42.23
C MET A 606 -6.41 8.17 -41.32
N ALA A 607 -5.23 7.88 -41.85
CA ALA A 607 -3.98 8.12 -41.14
C ALA A 607 -3.63 9.60 -41.26
N VAL A 608 -3.36 10.26 -40.13
CA VAL A 608 -3.00 11.68 -40.08
C VAL A 608 -1.79 11.83 -39.16
N PRO A 609 -0.65 12.32 -39.66
CA PRO A 609 0.55 12.50 -38.84
C PRO A 609 0.45 13.82 -38.07
N TYR A 610 -0.46 13.88 -37.09
CA TYR A 610 -0.77 15.08 -36.31
C TYR A 610 0.50 15.80 -35.80
N PRO A 611 0.61 17.12 -36.05
CA PRO A 611 1.88 17.82 -35.93
C PRO A 611 2.33 18.00 -34.48
N THR A 612 1.42 18.17 -33.51
CA THR A 612 1.79 18.49 -32.13
C THR A 612 2.59 17.35 -31.49
N THR A 613 2.00 16.16 -31.46
CA THR A 613 2.63 14.98 -30.87
C THR A 613 3.88 14.57 -31.64
N ARG A 614 3.91 14.77 -32.96
CA ARG A 614 5.10 14.52 -33.79
C ARG A 614 6.26 15.46 -33.42
N ARG A 615 5.99 16.75 -33.21
CA ARG A 615 6.99 17.75 -32.79
C ARG A 615 7.53 17.45 -31.39
N ILE A 616 6.68 16.98 -30.48
CA ILE A 616 7.08 16.59 -29.11
C ILE A 616 7.97 15.35 -29.12
N VAL A 617 7.63 14.34 -29.91
CA VAL A 617 8.49 13.15 -30.07
C VAL A 617 9.81 13.51 -30.75
N ALA A 618 9.79 14.39 -31.76
CA ALA A 618 11.00 14.91 -32.40
C ALA A 618 11.90 15.72 -31.44
N ALA A 619 11.33 16.29 -30.37
CA ALA A 619 12.07 16.96 -29.30
C ALA A 619 12.72 15.99 -28.28
N GLY A 620 12.62 14.67 -28.50
CA GLY A 620 13.22 13.64 -27.66
C GLY A 620 12.34 13.16 -26.51
N MET A 621 11.06 13.54 -26.50
CA MET A 621 10.09 13.06 -25.51
C MET A 621 9.42 11.76 -25.98
N THR A 622 9.03 10.91 -25.04
CA THR A 622 8.37 9.63 -25.30
C THR A 622 6.95 9.64 -24.75
N ASP A 623 5.94 9.31 -25.58
CA ASP A 623 4.55 9.12 -25.14
C ASP A 623 4.48 7.93 -24.15
N ALA A 624 4.16 8.23 -22.89
CA ALA A 624 4.16 7.25 -21.81
C ALA A 624 3.10 6.16 -22.00
N TYR A 625 1.92 6.51 -22.54
CA TYR A 625 0.85 5.54 -22.76
C TYR A 625 1.23 4.59 -23.89
N ARG A 626 1.76 5.12 -25.01
CA ARG A 626 2.21 4.29 -26.15
C ARG A 626 3.48 3.51 -25.88
N ALA A 627 4.34 3.98 -24.97
CA ALA A 627 5.49 3.19 -24.51
C ALA A 627 5.05 1.92 -23.76
N VAL A 628 3.98 2.01 -22.96
CA VAL A 628 3.42 0.88 -22.20
C VAL A 628 2.48 0.04 -23.06
N HIS A 629 1.68 0.67 -23.90
CA HIS A 629 0.66 0.07 -24.77
C HIS A 629 0.91 0.45 -26.24
N PRO A 630 1.86 -0.21 -26.93
CA PRO A 630 2.29 0.21 -28.27
C PRO A 630 1.23 0.10 -29.36
N ASP A 631 0.23 -0.76 -29.18
CA ASP A 631 -0.78 -1.03 -30.19
C ASP A 631 -2.04 -0.15 -30.00
N PRO A 632 -2.32 0.77 -30.94
CA PRO A 632 -3.49 1.64 -30.88
C PRO A 632 -4.83 0.94 -31.11
N VAL A 633 -4.82 -0.31 -31.60
CA VAL A 633 -6.05 -1.07 -31.84
C VAL A 633 -6.54 -1.72 -30.57
N THR A 634 -5.65 -2.42 -29.85
CA THR A 634 -6.02 -3.09 -28.60
C THR A 634 -6.15 -2.11 -27.43
N HIS A 635 -5.42 -1.00 -27.46
CA HIS A 635 -5.42 0.01 -26.39
C HIS A 635 -5.60 1.42 -27.00
N PRO A 636 -6.84 1.78 -27.37
CA PRO A 636 -7.12 3.07 -28.00
C PRO A 636 -7.07 4.24 -27.01
N ALA A 637 -7.43 4.01 -25.74
CA ALA A 637 -7.48 5.00 -24.66
C ALA A 637 -8.23 6.30 -25.03
N TRP A 638 -9.49 6.18 -25.43
CA TRP A 638 -10.35 7.34 -25.71
C TRP A 638 -10.54 8.19 -24.44
N THR A 639 -9.86 9.32 -24.38
CA THR A 639 -9.96 10.27 -23.25
C THR A 639 -11.04 11.31 -23.50
N TRP A 640 -11.18 11.74 -24.75
CA TRP A 640 -12.33 12.46 -25.26
C TRP A 640 -13.32 11.46 -25.87
N THR A 641 -14.56 11.35 -25.42
CA THR A 641 -15.14 11.95 -24.21
C THR A 641 -15.91 10.88 -23.42
N PRO A 642 -16.06 11.00 -22.08
CA PRO A 642 -16.94 10.13 -21.31
C PRO A 642 -18.42 10.52 -21.38
N ILE A 643 -18.78 11.61 -22.08
CA ILE A 643 -20.15 12.17 -22.06
C ILE A 643 -21.08 11.56 -23.11
N THR A 644 -20.60 11.36 -24.33
CA THR A 644 -21.42 10.85 -25.44
C THR A 644 -21.24 9.34 -25.65
N ARG A 645 -22.22 8.76 -26.38
CA ARG A 645 -22.09 7.39 -26.87
C ARG A 645 -21.05 7.35 -28.00
N GLU A 646 -20.40 6.21 -28.18
CA GLU A 646 -19.27 6.08 -29.11
C GLU A 646 -19.71 6.16 -30.58
N ASP A 647 -20.98 5.89 -30.87
CA ASP A 647 -21.62 5.99 -32.17
C ASP A 647 -22.44 7.29 -32.33
N ASP A 648 -22.21 8.29 -31.48
CA ASP A 648 -22.90 9.58 -31.59
C ASP A 648 -22.47 10.30 -32.88
N PRO A 649 -23.39 10.64 -33.80
CA PRO A 649 -23.03 11.31 -35.05
C PRO A 649 -22.56 12.76 -34.86
N GLU A 650 -22.78 13.34 -33.68
CA GLU A 650 -22.38 14.71 -33.35
C GLU A 650 -21.04 14.78 -32.58
N ASP A 651 -20.39 13.64 -32.34
CA ASP A 651 -19.15 13.56 -31.57
C ASP A 651 -18.18 12.53 -32.17
N ARG A 652 -16.94 12.54 -31.68
CA ARG A 652 -15.92 11.55 -32.00
C ARG A 652 -15.05 11.29 -30.79
N HIS A 653 -14.80 10.01 -30.53
CA HIS A 653 -13.94 9.58 -29.45
C HIS A 653 -12.48 9.46 -29.89
N ASP A 654 -11.57 10.17 -29.23
CA ASP A 654 -10.13 10.18 -29.50
C ASP A 654 -9.33 10.21 -28.19
N ARG A 655 -8.06 9.81 -28.26
CA ARG A 655 -7.10 10.07 -27.18
C ARG A 655 -6.47 11.44 -27.42
N ILE A 656 -6.74 12.38 -26.52
CA ILE A 656 -6.20 13.75 -26.58
C ILE A 656 -5.53 14.20 -25.27
N ASP A 657 -5.70 13.43 -24.19
CA ASP A 657 -5.05 13.68 -22.90
C ASP A 657 -3.84 12.74 -22.78
N MET A 658 -2.63 13.31 -22.69
CA MET A 658 -1.41 12.54 -22.83
C MET A 658 -0.35 12.91 -21.80
N ILE A 659 0.54 11.95 -21.55
CA ILE A 659 1.73 12.11 -20.72
C ILE A 659 2.94 11.76 -21.57
N PHE A 660 3.93 12.65 -21.61
CA PHE A 660 5.21 12.46 -22.25
C PHE A 660 6.34 12.50 -21.22
N THR A 661 7.34 11.65 -21.43
CA THR A 661 8.52 11.50 -20.57
C THR A 661 9.79 11.87 -21.34
N GLY A 662 10.66 12.66 -20.72
CA GLY A 662 11.95 13.02 -21.30
C GLY A 662 12.96 11.86 -21.24
N PRO A 663 14.14 12.03 -21.85
CA PRO A 663 15.19 11.03 -21.84
C PRO A 663 15.57 10.59 -20.41
N GLY A 664 15.80 9.29 -20.22
CA GLY A 664 16.18 8.72 -18.91
C GLY A 664 15.01 8.52 -17.93
N ILE A 665 13.78 8.79 -18.36
CA ILE A 665 12.56 8.51 -17.60
C ILE A 665 11.78 7.41 -18.32
N ALA A 666 11.43 6.34 -17.62
CA ALA A 666 10.66 5.22 -18.19
C ALA A 666 9.27 5.15 -17.57
N ALA A 667 8.23 5.05 -18.40
CA ALA A 667 6.89 4.71 -17.93
C ALA A 667 6.77 3.20 -17.72
N THR A 668 6.42 2.76 -16.51
CA THR A 668 6.25 1.33 -16.17
C THR A 668 4.80 0.87 -16.22
N SER A 669 3.86 1.81 -16.14
CA SER A 669 2.43 1.55 -16.32
C SER A 669 1.74 2.82 -16.80
N ALA A 670 0.66 2.67 -17.54
CA ALA A 670 -0.20 3.77 -17.97
C ALA A 670 -1.65 3.28 -17.99
N THR A 671 -2.55 4.04 -17.37
CA THR A 671 -3.95 3.65 -17.18
C THR A 671 -4.88 4.85 -17.32
N VAL A 672 -6.11 4.60 -17.77
CA VAL A 672 -7.17 5.59 -17.94
C VAL A 672 -8.07 5.61 -16.69
N VAL A 673 -8.42 6.81 -16.22
CA VAL A 673 -9.35 7.04 -15.11
C VAL A 673 -10.62 7.66 -15.69
N GLY A 674 -11.77 7.05 -15.42
CA GLY A 674 -13.02 7.44 -16.07
C GLY A 674 -14.26 6.93 -15.38
N GLU A 675 -15.37 7.00 -16.11
CA GLU A 675 -16.72 6.81 -15.62
C GLU A 675 -17.20 5.34 -15.65
N ARG A 676 -16.57 4.48 -16.46
CA ARG A 676 -17.05 3.09 -16.65
C ARG A 676 -15.92 2.10 -16.98
N PRO A 677 -16.04 0.83 -16.56
CA PRO A 677 -14.99 -0.17 -16.70
C PRO A 677 -14.69 -0.56 -18.16
N GLU A 678 -15.60 -0.29 -19.10
CA GLU A 678 -15.39 -0.57 -20.53
C GLU A 678 -14.36 0.39 -21.17
N ARG A 679 -14.12 1.55 -20.55
CA ARG A 679 -13.27 2.62 -21.08
C ARG A 679 -12.28 3.20 -20.08
N ALA A 680 -12.24 2.68 -18.86
CA ALA A 680 -11.32 3.11 -17.83
C ALA A 680 -10.84 1.94 -16.97
N ASP A 681 -9.55 1.94 -16.66
CA ASP A 681 -8.93 0.99 -15.73
C ASP A 681 -9.28 1.34 -14.27
N ILE A 682 -9.46 2.63 -13.98
CA ILE A 682 -9.85 3.16 -12.68
C ILE A 682 -11.19 3.87 -12.83
N VAL A 683 -12.22 3.33 -12.19
CA VAL A 683 -13.60 3.84 -12.33
C VAL A 683 -13.98 4.72 -11.15
N VAL A 684 -14.42 5.95 -11.43
CA VAL A 684 -14.96 6.90 -10.46
C VAL A 684 -16.36 7.34 -10.91
N ARG A 685 -17.33 7.25 -9.99
CA ARG A 685 -18.74 7.59 -10.25
C ARG A 685 -19.31 8.46 -9.12
N PRO A 686 -20.08 9.51 -9.45
CA PRO A 686 -20.22 10.13 -10.77
C PRO A 686 -18.87 10.69 -11.26
N TYR A 687 -18.61 10.63 -12.57
CA TYR A 687 -17.37 11.17 -13.14
C TYR A 687 -17.56 12.66 -13.44
N PRO A 688 -16.69 13.56 -12.93
CA PRO A 688 -16.99 15.00 -12.89
C PRO A 688 -16.44 15.80 -14.08
N SER A 689 -15.89 15.15 -15.10
CA SER A 689 -15.20 15.82 -16.23
C SER A 689 -15.66 15.27 -17.58
N ASP A 690 -15.55 16.10 -18.62
CA ASP A 690 -15.72 15.76 -20.03
C ASP A 690 -14.47 15.13 -20.67
N HIS A 691 -13.41 14.90 -19.88
CA HIS A 691 -12.22 14.14 -20.26
C HIS A 691 -11.91 13.04 -19.25
N ARG A 692 -11.68 11.82 -19.75
CA ARG A 692 -11.05 10.77 -18.93
C ARG A 692 -9.60 11.15 -18.68
N ALA A 693 -9.15 11.02 -17.44
CA ALA A 693 -7.76 11.30 -17.10
C ALA A 693 -6.84 10.14 -17.49
N VAL A 694 -5.55 10.43 -17.62
CA VAL A 694 -4.50 9.41 -17.79
C VAL A 694 -3.53 9.51 -16.62
N VAL A 695 -3.16 8.37 -16.04
CA VAL A 695 -2.12 8.27 -15.02
C VAL A 695 -1.03 7.30 -15.49
N ALA A 696 0.22 7.73 -15.36
CA ALA A 696 1.39 6.92 -15.66
C ALA A 696 2.30 6.83 -14.44
N VAL A 697 2.82 5.63 -14.16
CA VAL A 697 3.92 5.47 -13.21
C VAL A 697 5.22 5.64 -13.98
N ILE A 698 6.03 6.61 -13.58
CA ILE A 698 7.33 6.88 -14.17
C ILE A 698 8.47 6.56 -13.20
N GLU A 699 9.56 6.04 -13.74
CA GLU A 699 10.80 5.78 -13.04
C GLU A 699 11.91 6.70 -13.57
N LEU A 700 12.51 7.47 -12.67
CA LEU A 700 13.68 8.27 -12.95
C LEU A 700 14.90 7.58 -12.35
N ARG A 701 15.63 6.84 -13.19
CA ARG A 701 16.88 6.19 -12.76
C ARG A 701 17.96 7.26 -12.71
N GLY A 702 18.71 7.34 -11.60
CA GLY A 702 19.94 8.13 -11.56
C GLY A 702 20.99 7.61 -12.54
N PRO A 703 22.05 8.38 -12.82
CA PRO A 703 23.27 7.82 -13.39
C PRO A 703 23.91 6.76 -12.49
#